data_AF-A0A1B4FNW9-F1
#
_entry.id   AF-A0A1B4FNW9-F1
#
_cell.length_a   1.000
_cell.length_b   1.000
_cell.length_c   1.000
_cell.angle_alpha   90.00
_cell.angle_beta   90.00
_cell.angle_gamma   90.00
#
_symmetry.space_group_name_H-M   'P 1'
#
loop_
_entity.id
_entity.type
_entity.pdbx_description
1 polymer ?
#
loop_
_entity_poly.entity_id
_entity_poly.type
_entity_poly.pdbx_seq_one_letter_code
_entity_poly.pdbx_strand_id
1 'polypeptide(L)'
;MSTPSVVRFTDVSLRYGRTVALDRITLDVPAGLTIGLIGPDGVGKSSLLALASGARALQTGGVDALDGDMRSRRHRERVCRRIAYMPQGLGKNLYPTLSVEENLQFFARLFGHDADERRRRIDALTQSTGLFPFLSRPAGKLSGGMKQKLGLCCALIHDPDLLILDEPTTGVDPLARAQFWDLIARIRAERPTMSVIVATAYMDEAQRFDWLIAMDAGRVLATGAPAELLARTGCDTLEAAFIALLPADKRRDHKPVKIEPLRADAQAGVAIEARGLTMRFGDFTAVDHVSFRIRRGEIFGFLGSNGCGKSTTMKMLTGLLPATEGDARLFGKPVDPKDINTRRRVGYMSQAFSLYSELTVRQNLVLHARLFGVPAADIGARVDEMAHRFGLTDIFDTLPDSLPLGMRQRLSLAVAMVHKPELLILDEPTSGVDPVARDGFWQLMIDLARRDQVTIFISTHFMNEAERCDRISLMHAGRVLASDSPAGLVRARGAATLEDTFIGYLVDASAEEQDGGGAAEAASSAHRQRAAGGNADADVDTHADARARVGASADSDAVADAGVKLETRDSAAAASRAISEAPDAPAPLVASPRSAPTEIDLPHRAFSAQRALSYMWREMLELRRDPVRATLALIGSLVLMCVIGIGISLDVEDLTYAVLDRDQTELSHDYALNLSGSRYFVERPALSDYAELDRRMRDGELSLAIEIPPHFARDVERGASVQIGMWIDGAMPQRAETIRGYTIGMHTMWLYDQAQHRLGMTAAPRADIVTRYRYNPDVKSLPAMIPAVMPLLLLMLPAMLTALAVVRERELGSILNLYVTPVTRTEFLIGKQVPYVVLAMLNFLLMTVLARIAFDVPVKGSFMTLLLAVLIFNVVATGIGLLASTFTRSQVAAIVMTIIGTMIPTVQFAGLLTPLSSLEGAGRFIGAVYPATYMLSISRGVFNKALSLSDLYSQFWPLAASAPVILGATILLLKKQER
;
A
#
# COMPACT_ATOMS: atom_id res chain seq x y z
N MET A 1 -45.54 -28.60 -21.67
CA MET A 1 -45.11 -27.34 -22.32
C MET A 1 -43.80 -26.95 -21.66
N SER A 2 -42.69 -26.86 -22.41
CA SER A 2 -41.39 -26.46 -21.84
C SER A 2 -41.49 -25.02 -21.33
N THR A 3 -41.13 -24.79 -20.07
CA THR A 3 -41.02 -23.46 -19.49
C THR A 3 -40.11 -22.59 -20.37
N PRO A 4 -40.52 -21.34 -20.70
CA PRO A 4 -39.68 -20.45 -21.50
C PRO A 4 -38.34 -20.19 -20.79
N SER A 5 -37.24 -20.13 -21.54
CA SER A 5 -35.89 -19.92 -21.02
C SER A 5 -35.52 -18.43 -21.05
N VAL A 6 -35.07 -17.85 -19.94
CA VAL A 6 -34.60 -16.45 -19.90
C VAL A 6 -33.20 -16.30 -20.50
N VAL A 7 -32.36 -17.32 -20.33
CA VAL A 7 -31.02 -17.41 -20.91
C VAL A 7 -30.80 -18.83 -21.41
N ARG A 8 -30.24 -18.98 -22.61
CA ARG A 8 -29.85 -20.26 -23.21
C ARG A 8 -28.38 -20.21 -23.58
N PHE A 9 -27.61 -21.17 -23.08
CA PHE A 9 -26.21 -21.40 -23.45
C PHE A 9 -26.15 -22.61 -24.38
N THR A 10 -25.42 -22.49 -25.49
CA THR A 10 -25.20 -23.56 -26.47
C THR A 10 -23.71 -23.76 -26.72
N ASP A 11 -23.15 -24.88 -26.26
CA ASP A 11 -21.74 -25.28 -26.44
C ASP A 11 -20.71 -24.17 -26.08
N VAL A 12 -20.97 -23.43 -25.01
CA VAL A 12 -20.18 -22.24 -24.63
C VAL A 12 -18.90 -22.64 -23.93
N SER A 13 -17.77 -22.18 -24.46
CA SER A 13 -16.46 -22.30 -23.78
C SER A 13 -15.77 -20.95 -23.64
N LEU A 14 -15.06 -20.78 -22.52
CA LEU A 14 -14.34 -19.56 -22.17
C LEU A 14 -12.98 -19.89 -21.53
N ARG A 15 -11.92 -19.23 -22.00
CA ARG A 15 -10.54 -19.39 -21.50
C ARG A 15 -9.93 -18.06 -21.07
N TYR A 16 -9.11 -18.11 -20.03
CA TYR A 16 -8.25 -17.03 -19.52
C TYR A 16 -6.80 -17.49 -19.58
N GLY A 17 -6.07 -17.09 -20.62
CA GLY A 17 -4.73 -17.60 -20.86
C GLY A 17 -4.73 -19.13 -20.99
N ARG A 18 -4.09 -19.83 -20.05
CA ARG A 18 -4.06 -21.30 -20.00
C ARG A 18 -5.25 -21.93 -19.25
N THR A 19 -5.99 -21.15 -18.47
CA THR A 19 -7.07 -21.67 -17.63
C THR A 19 -8.39 -21.73 -18.41
N VAL A 20 -9.03 -22.91 -18.43
CA VAL A 20 -10.38 -23.09 -18.97
C VAL A 20 -11.38 -22.75 -17.88
N ALA A 21 -12.15 -21.67 -18.06
CA ALA A 21 -13.15 -21.24 -17.07
C ALA A 21 -14.53 -21.85 -17.33
N LEU A 22 -14.90 -22.06 -18.60
CA LEU A 22 -16.12 -22.74 -19.02
C LEU A 22 -15.75 -23.73 -20.13
N ASP A 23 -16.28 -24.95 -20.05
CA ASP A 23 -15.98 -26.04 -20.97
C ASP A 23 -17.28 -26.59 -21.56
N ARG A 24 -17.61 -26.16 -22.79
CA ARG A 24 -18.75 -26.65 -23.58
C ARG A 24 -20.08 -26.69 -22.83
N ILE A 25 -20.42 -25.60 -22.14
CA ILE A 25 -21.68 -25.52 -21.39
C ILE A 25 -22.86 -25.41 -22.34
N THR A 26 -23.81 -26.32 -22.18
CA THR A 26 -25.15 -26.25 -22.78
C THR A 26 -26.17 -26.29 -21.66
N LEU A 27 -26.98 -25.25 -21.55
CA LEU A 27 -27.86 -25.02 -20.40
C LEU A 27 -29.02 -24.09 -20.77
N ASP A 28 -30.23 -24.49 -20.41
CA ASP A 28 -31.42 -23.63 -20.45
C ASP A 28 -31.77 -23.15 -19.03
N VAL A 29 -31.82 -21.84 -18.84
CA VAL A 29 -32.20 -21.22 -17.56
C VAL A 29 -33.68 -20.82 -17.62
N PRO A 30 -34.55 -21.33 -16.73
CA PRO A 30 -35.98 -21.04 -16.77
C PRO A 30 -36.29 -19.57 -16.47
N ALA A 31 -37.30 -19.01 -17.14
CA ALA A 31 -37.76 -17.64 -16.91
C ALA A 31 -38.74 -17.53 -15.73
N GLY A 32 -38.76 -16.37 -15.08
CA GLY A 32 -39.68 -16.02 -13.99
C GLY A 32 -39.36 -16.65 -12.63
N LEU A 33 -38.25 -17.39 -12.52
CA LEU A 33 -37.82 -18.08 -11.30
C LEU A 33 -36.63 -17.37 -10.64
N THR A 34 -36.38 -17.73 -9.37
CA THR A 34 -35.13 -17.47 -8.67
C THR A 34 -34.19 -18.65 -8.89
N ILE A 35 -33.08 -18.43 -9.58
CA ILE A 35 -32.12 -19.46 -9.96
C ILE A 35 -30.82 -19.29 -9.19
N GLY A 36 -30.40 -20.33 -8.48
CA GLY A 36 -29.11 -20.39 -7.79
C GLY A 36 -28.04 -21.08 -8.62
N LEU A 37 -26.92 -20.40 -8.81
CA LEU A 37 -25.69 -20.98 -9.37
C LEU A 37 -24.76 -21.36 -8.21
N ILE A 38 -24.65 -22.66 -7.93
CA ILE A 38 -23.85 -23.18 -6.83
C ILE A 38 -22.60 -23.89 -7.33
N GLY A 39 -21.53 -23.74 -6.57
CA GLY A 39 -20.27 -24.42 -6.83
C GLY A 39 -19.09 -23.70 -6.17
N PRO A 40 -17.92 -24.36 -6.09
CA PRO A 40 -16.70 -23.79 -5.57
C PRO A 40 -16.28 -22.46 -6.21
N ASP A 41 -15.41 -21.71 -5.55
CA ASP A 41 -14.81 -20.52 -6.14
C ASP A 41 -13.92 -20.89 -7.33
N GLY A 42 -13.97 -20.08 -8.38
CA GLY A 42 -13.19 -20.30 -9.60
C GLY A 42 -13.74 -21.34 -10.58
N VAL A 43 -14.89 -21.98 -10.32
CA VAL A 43 -15.49 -22.99 -11.25
C VAL A 43 -16.15 -22.40 -12.49
N GLY A 44 -16.14 -21.07 -12.63
CA GLY A 44 -16.71 -20.36 -13.78
C GLY A 44 -18.04 -19.66 -13.53
N LYS A 45 -18.59 -19.66 -12.30
CA LYS A 45 -19.88 -19.01 -11.96
C LYS A 45 -19.99 -17.58 -12.50
N SER A 46 -19.11 -16.69 -12.04
CA SER A 46 -19.05 -15.29 -12.47
C SER A 46 -18.77 -15.13 -13.97
N SER A 47 -18.03 -16.07 -14.57
CA SER A 47 -17.78 -16.08 -16.01
C SER A 47 -19.04 -16.40 -16.81
N LEU A 48 -19.86 -17.34 -16.34
CA LEU A 48 -21.14 -17.69 -16.94
C LEU A 48 -22.13 -16.52 -16.83
N LEU A 49 -22.21 -15.89 -15.66
CA LEU A 49 -23.04 -14.70 -15.41
C LEU A 49 -22.63 -13.50 -16.28
N ALA A 50 -21.32 -13.26 -16.45
CA ALA A 50 -20.82 -12.17 -17.29
C ALA A 50 -21.10 -12.38 -18.79
N LEU A 51 -21.18 -13.64 -19.25
CA LEU A 51 -21.61 -13.95 -20.62
C LEU A 51 -23.13 -13.74 -20.79
N ALA A 52 -23.94 -14.17 -19.82
CA ALA A 52 -25.38 -13.94 -19.82
C ALA A 52 -25.76 -12.46 -19.81
N SER A 53 -25.02 -11.63 -19.07
CA SER A 53 -25.27 -10.18 -18.99
C SER A 53 -24.75 -9.39 -20.19
N GLY A 54 -23.87 -9.98 -21.01
CA GLY A 54 -23.17 -9.29 -22.07
C GLY A 54 -22.00 -8.42 -21.59
N ALA A 55 -21.65 -8.47 -20.30
CA ALA A 55 -20.48 -7.80 -19.75
C ALA A 55 -19.16 -8.37 -20.31
N ARG A 56 -19.19 -9.59 -20.86
CA ARG A 56 -18.04 -10.26 -21.47
C ARG A 56 -18.35 -10.75 -22.87
N ALA A 57 -17.37 -10.63 -23.77
CA ALA A 57 -17.47 -11.16 -25.13
C ALA A 57 -17.40 -12.69 -25.15
N LEU A 58 -18.24 -13.29 -25.99
CA LEU A 58 -18.25 -14.73 -26.27
C LEU A 58 -17.03 -15.14 -27.10
N GLN A 59 -16.37 -16.23 -26.71
CA GLN A 59 -15.28 -16.83 -27.49
C GLN A 59 -15.80 -17.94 -28.42
N THR A 60 -16.53 -18.91 -27.87
CA THR A 60 -17.09 -20.08 -28.58
C THR A 60 -18.50 -20.38 -28.10
N GLY A 61 -19.30 -21.12 -28.90
CA GLY A 61 -20.70 -21.40 -28.60
C GLY A 61 -21.65 -20.23 -28.86
N GLY A 62 -22.88 -20.28 -28.36
CA GLY A 62 -23.89 -19.24 -28.47
C GLY A 62 -24.55 -18.94 -27.12
N VAL A 63 -24.93 -17.69 -26.89
CA VAL A 63 -25.73 -17.29 -25.71
C VAL A 63 -26.89 -16.44 -26.19
N ASP A 64 -28.10 -16.95 -25.96
CA ASP A 64 -29.31 -16.17 -26.14
C ASP A 64 -29.78 -15.68 -24.76
N ALA A 65 -30.08 -14.39 -24.63
CA ALA A 65 -30.64 -13.81 -23.42
C ALA A 65 -31.81 -12.90 -23.77
N LEU A 66 -32.94 -13.02 -23.07
CA LEU A 66 -34.17 -12.28 -23.40
C LEU A 66 -34.57 -12.40 -24.89
N ASP A 67 -34.61 -13.65 -25.38
CA ASP A 67 -35.05 -14.04 -26.74
C ASP A 67 -34.16 -13.55 -27.90
N GLY A 68 -32.84 -13.41 -27.70
CA GLY A 68 -31.94 -13.26 -28.83
C GLY A 68 -30.45 -13.34 -28.54
N ASP A 69 -29.67 -13.41 -29.63
CA ASP A 69 -28.24 -13.70 -29.59
C ASP A 69 -27.41 -12.52 -29.05
N MET A 70 -26.69 -12.77 -27.96
CA MET A 70 -25.79 -11.82 -27.31
C MET A 70 -24.54 -11.50 -28.13
N ARG A 71 -24.25 -12.19 -29.24
CA ARG A 71 -23.21 -11.78 -30.21
C ARG A 71 -23.64 -10.58 -31.06
N SER A 72 -24.94 -10.40 -31.28
CA SER A 72 -25.46 -9.27 -32.06
C SER A 72 -25.35 -7.97 -31.27
N ARG A 73 -24.60 -6.99 -31.82
CA ARG A 73 -24.45 -5.66 -31.21
C ARG A 73 -25.81 -4.95 -31.05
N ARG A 74 -26.66 -5.01 -32.09
CA ARG A 74 -28.00 -4.40 -32.07
C ARG A 74 -28.89 -5.02 -31.00
N HIS A 75 -28.81 -6.33 -30.83
CA HIS A 75 -29.56 -7.03 -29.79
C HIS A 75 -29.07 -6.61 -28.40
N ARG A 76 -27.75 -6.64 -28.14
CA ARG A 76 -27.15 -6.18 -26.87
C ARG A 76 -27.55 -4.76 -26.51
N GLU A 77 -27.44 -3.81 -27.44
CA GLU A 77 -27.83 -2.41 -27.20
C GLU A 77 -29.30 -2.26 -26.77
N ARG A 78 -30.19 -3.15 -27.26
CA ARG A 78 -31.60 -3.20 -26.89
C ARG A 78 -31.85 -3.89 -25.54
N VAL A 79 -31.20 -5.02 -25.27
CA VAL A 79 -31.48 -5.85 -24.08
C VAL A 79 -30.67 -5.48 -22.84
N CYS A 80 -29.48 -4.88 -22.96
CA CYS A 80 -28.66 -4.50 -21.81
C CYS A 80 -29.33 -3.42 -20.92
N ARG A 81 -30.37 -2.72 -21.41
CA ARG A 81 -31.21 -1.83 -20.59
C ARG A 81 -32.28 -2.57 -19.78
N ARG A 82 -32.48 -3.86 -20.05
CA ARG A 82 -33.44 -4.76 -19.38
C ARG A 82 -32.73 -5.80 -18.52
N ILE A 83 -31.39 -5.79 -18.48
CA ILE A 83 -30.58 -6.72 -17.70
C ILE A 83 -29.80 -5.90 -16.67
N ALA A 84 -29.99 -6.21 -15.40
CA ALA A 84 -29.17 -5.67 -14.32
C ALA A 84 -28.11 -6.69 -13.92
N TYR A 85 -26.85 -6.28 -13.90
CA TYR A 85 -25.75 -7.13 -13.45
C TYR A 85 -25.01 -6.47 -12.29
N MET A 86 -25.02 -7.15 -11.14
CA MET A 86 -24.28 -6.78 -9.95
C MET A 86 -23.05 -7.69 -9.85
N PRO A 87 -21.83 -7.18 -10.12
CA PRO A 87 -20.61 -7.99 -10.12
C PRO A 87 -20.14 -8.33 -8.70
N GLN A 88 -19.33 -9.39 -8.59
CA GLN A 88 -18.78 -9.87 -7.32
C GLN A 88 -17.89 -8.83 -6.61
N GLY A 89 -18.22 -8.57 -5.34
CA GLY A 89 -17.40 -7.82 -4.40
C GLY A 89 -18.07 -6.59 -3.82
N LEU A 90 -17.87 -6.38 -2.51
CA LEU A 90 -18.49 -5.31 -1.71
C LEU A 90 -18.22 -3.92 -2.29
N GLY A 91 -19.23 -3.34 -2.96
CA GLY A 91 -19.19 -1.97 -3.46
C GLY A 91 -18.23 -1.72 -4.62
N LYS A 92 -17.76 -2.76 -5.33
CA LYS A 92 -16.90 -2.59 -6.52
C LYS A 92 -17.61 -1.88 -7.67
N ASN A 93 -18.94 -1.95 -7.71
CA ASN A 93 -19.79 -1.25 -8.67
C ASN A 93 -20.18 0.16 -8.22
N LEU A 94 -19.68 0.64 -7.07
CA LEU A 94 -20.01 1.94 -6.50
C LEU A 94 -18.82 2.89 -6.55
N TYR A 95 -19.10 4.19 -6.63
CA TYR A 95 -18.08 5.21 -6.49
C TYR A 95 -17.94 5.56 -5.00
N PRO A 96 -16.81 5.22 -4.34
CA PRO A 96 -16.68 5.29 -2.89
C PRO A 96 -16.67 6.72 -2.34
N THR A 97 -16.27 7.69 -3.16
CA THR A 97 -16.23 9.11 -2.81
C THR A 97 -17.58 9.80 -2.95
N LEU A 98 -18.50 9.23 -3.74
CA LEU A 98 -19.83 9.77 -3.96
C LEU A 98 -20.78 9.35 -2.84
N SER A 99 -21.78 10.19 -2.54
CA SER A 99 -22.87 9.87 -1.61
C SER A 99 -23.78 8.75 -2.13
N VAL A 100 -24.63 8.21 -1.25
CA VAL A 100 -25.69 7.26 -1.63
C VAL A 100 -26.55 7.86 -2.74
N GLU A 101 -26.99 9.11 -2.57
CA GLU A 101 -27.82 9.81 -3.56
C GLU A 101 -27.06 10.06 -4.87
N GLU A 102 -25.81 10.51 -4.82
CA GLU A 102 -25.01 10.79 -6.02
C GLU A 102 -24.77 9.53 -6.85
N ASN A 103 -24.51 8.39 -6.21
CA ASN A 103 -24.41 7.11 -6.90
C ASN A 103 -25.74 6.79 -7.63
N LEU A 104 -26.88 6.87 -6.93
CA LEU A 104 -28.17 6.54 -7.53
C LEU A 104 -28.56 7.51 -8.65
N GLN A 105 -28.31 8.82 -8.48
CA GLN A 105 -28.51 9.83 -9.52
C GLN A 105 -27.68 9.52 -10.76
N PHE A 106 -26.40 9.15 -10.59
CA PHE A 106 -25.52 8.82 -11.70
C PHE A 106 -26.05 7.62 -12.50
N PHE A 107 -26.37 6.51 -11.83
CA PHE A 107 -26.92 5.32 -12.50
C PHE A 107 -28.25 5.62 -13.19
N ALA A 108 -29.17 6.32 -12.52
CA ALA A 108 -30.46 6.63 -13.10
C ALA A 108 -30.35 7.56 -14.34
N ARG A 109 -29.37 8.49 -14.36
CA ARG A 109 -29.06 9.30 -15.53
C ARG A 109 -28.50 8.48 -16.69
N LEU A 110 -27.64 7.49 -16.43
CA LEU A 110 -27.11 6.59 -17.47
C LEU A 110 -28.22 5.81 -18.18
N PHE A 111 -29.29 5.46 -17.47
CA PHE A 111 -30.46 4.79 -18.05
C PHE A 111 -31.50 5.75 -18.64
N GLY A 112 -31.22 7.06 -18.64
CA GLY A 112 -32.05 8.06 -19.33
C GLY A 112 -33.30 8.51 -18.58
N HIS A 113 -33.37 8.31 -17.26
CA HIS A 113 -34.52 8.74 -16.47
C HIS A 113 -34.53 10.27 -16.32
N ASP A 114 -35.72 10.89 -16.42
CA ASP A 114 -35.92 12.32 -16.15
C ASP A 114 -35.82 12.67 -14.66
N ALA A 115 -35.88 13.95 -14.31
CA ALA A 115 -35.65 14.39 -12.93
C ALA A 115 -36.69 13.86 -11.94
N ASP A 116 -37.96 13.80 -12.33
CA ASP A 116 -39.07 13.43 -11.46
C ASP A 116 -39.09 11.92 -11.25
N GLU A 117 -38.85 11.14 -12.31
CA GLU A 117 -38.73 9.69 -12.27
C GLU A 117 -37.52 9.27 -11.43
N ARG A 118 -36.37 9.94 -11.61
CA ARG A 118 -35.18 9.69 -10.78
C ARG A 118 -35.50 9.89 -9.31
N ARG A 119 -36.11 11.01 -8.93
CA ARG A 119 -36.41 11.30 -7.52
C ARG A 119 -37.36 10.25 -6.93
N ARG A 120 -38.46 9.97 -7.62
CA ARG A 120 -39.47 8.99 -7.17
C ARG A 120 -38.85 7.61 -6.92
N ARG A 121 -38.01 7.13 -7.85
CA ARG A 121 -37.36 5.82 -7.74
C ARG A 121 -36.31 5.78 -6.66
N ILE A 122 -35.49 6.82 -6.54
CA ILE A 122 -34.49 6.93 -5.48
C ILE A 122 -35.16 6.84 -4.12
N ASP A 123 -36.25 7.59 -3.91
CA ASP A 123 -36.98 7.58 -2.65
C ASP A 123 -37.60 6.21 -2.36
N ALA A 124 -38.27 5.59 -3.34
CA ALA A 124 -38.89 4.26 -3.18
C ALA A 124 -37.86 3.16 -2.86
N LEU A 125 -36.75 3.11 -3.61
CA LEU A 125 -35.68 2.12 -3.40
C LEU A 125 -34.96 2.34 -2.07
N THR A 126 -34.69 3.58 -1.70
CA THR A 126 -33.97 3.86 -0.45
C THR A 126 -34.86 3.70 0.79
N GLN A 127 -36.17 3.91 0.70
CA GLN A 127 -37.11 3.59 1.77
C GLN A 127 -37.24 2.08 1.97
N SER A 128 -37.46 1.32 0.90
CA SER A 128 -37.60 -0.15 0.97
C SER A 128 -36.33 -0.87 1.44
N THR A 129 -35.15 -0.25 1.26
CA THR A 129 -33.85 -0.78 1.72
C THR A 129 -33.37 -0.20 3.05
N GLY A 130 -34.06 0.80 3.61
CA GLY A 130 -33.65 1.49 4.84
C GLY A 130 -32.43 2.41 4.66
N LEU A 131 -32.08 2.77 3.42
CA LEU A 131 -30.98 3.68 3.09
C LEU A 131 -31.39 5.16 3.04
N PHE A 132 -32.69 5.46 3.12
CA PHE A 132 -33.23 6.83 3.04
C PHE A 132 -32.60 7.81 4.06
N PRO A 133 -32.31 7.43 5.33
CA PRO A 133 -31.64 8.33 6.27
C PRO A 133 -30.18 8.64 5.93
N PHE A 134 -29.58 7.89 5.01
CA PHE A 134 -28.14 7.91 4.71
C PHE A 134 -27.80 8.50 3.34
N LEU A 135 -28.75 9.19 2.68
CA LEU A 135 -28.60 9.72 1.31
C LEU A 135 -27.33 10.57 1.11
N SER A 136 -26.97 11.40 2.10
CA SER A 136 -25.80 12.29 2.06
C SER A 136 -24.48 11.60 2.45
N ARG A 137 -24.51 10.35 2.93
CA ARG A 137 -23.32 9.64 3.41
C ARG A 137 -22.52 9.09 2.22
N PRO A 138 -21.19 9.31 2.15
CA PRO A 138 -20.34 8.71 1.13
C PRO A 138 -20.39 7.18 1.15
N ALA A 139 -20.48 6.56 -0.03
CA ALA A 139 -20.58 5.11 -0.18
C ALA A 139 -19.40 4.37 0.46
N GLY A 140 -18.20 4.94 0.44
CA GLY A 140 -17.01 4.40 1.10
C GLY A 140 -17.16 4.22 2.61
N LYS A 141 -17.97 5.07 3.26
CA LYS A 141 -18.24 5.06 4.72
C LYS A 141 -19.43 4.18 5.13
N LEU A 142 -20.10 3.51 4.19
CA LEU A 142 -21.19 2.59 4.48
C LEU A 142 -20.67 1.23 4.99
N SER A 143 -21.47 0.53 5.79
CA SER A 143 -21.17 -0.87 6.16
C SER A 143 -21.25 -1.78 4.94
N GLY A 144 -20.68 -2.99 5.02
CA GLY A 144 -20.72 -3.96 3.91
C GLY A 144 -22.15 -4.26 3.44
N GLY A 145 -23.07 -4.53 4.37
CA GLY A 145 -24.48 -4.75 4.05
C GLY A 145 -25.16 -3.52 3.43
N MET A 146 -24.86 -2.31 3.91
CA MET A 146 -25.37 -1.07 3.31
C MET A 146 -24.83 -0.84 1.89
N LYS A 147 -23.55 -1.18 1.63
CA LYS A 147 -22.96 -1.13 0.29
C LYS A 147 -23.66 -2.10 -0.65
N GLN A 148 -23.98 -3.32 -0.21
CA GLN A 148 -24.72 -4.27 -1.04
C GLN A 148 -26.15 -3.80 -1.31
N LYS A 149 -26.86 -3.27 -0.30
CA LYS A 149 -28.18 -2.67 -0.49
C LYS A 149 -28.15 -1.51 -1.50
N LEU A 150 -27.13 -0.63 -1.42
CA LEU A 150 -26.95 0.46 -2.39
C LEU A 150 -26.64 -0.08 -3.78
N GLY A 151 -25.74 -1.06 -3.91
CA GLY A 151 -25.43 -1.73 -5.17
C GLY A 151 -26.67 -2.35 -5.82
N LEU A 152 -27.54 -2.98 -5.01
CA LEU A 152 -28.82 -3.51 -5.46
C LEU A 152 -29.77 -2.38 -5.90
N CYS A 153 -29.88 -1.28 -5.15
CA CYS A 153 -30.66 -0.12 -5.58
C CYS A 153 -30.18 0.44 -6.93
N CYS A 154 -28.86 0.56 -7.13
CA CYS A 154 -28.28 0.97 -8.41
C CYS A 154 -28.60 -0.01 -9.54
N ALA A 155 -28.61 -1.32 -9.26
CA ALA A 155 -28.97 -2.35 -10.22
C ALA A 155 -30.47 -2.33 -10.58
N LEU A 156 -31.35 -2.01 -9.63
CA LEU A 156 -32.80 -2.01 -9.82
C LEU A 156 -33.36 -0.69 -10.34
N ILE A 157 -32.56 0.38 -10.34
CA ILE A 157 -33.07 1.72 -10.62
C ILE A 157 -33.73 1.86 -11.99
N HIS A 158 -33.43 0.97 -12.94
CA HIS A 158 -33.90 0.99 -14.33
C HIS A 158 -34.90 -0.13 -14.69
N ASP A 159 -35.47 -0.82 -13.71
CA ASP A 159 -36.46 -1.90 -13.90
C ASP A 159 -36.05 -3.04 -14.83
N PRO A 160 -35.07 -3.87 -14.42
CA PRO A 160 -34.64 -5.01 -15.21
C PRO A 160 -35.70 -6.12 -15.26
N ASP A 161 -35.75 -6.84 -16.38
CA ASP A 161 -36.47 -8.11 -16.53
C ASP A 161 -35.63 -9.30 -16.06
N LEU A 162 -34.30 -9.16 -16.14
CA LEU A 162 -33.32 -10.15 -15.68
C LEU A 162 -32.36 -9.49 -14.71
N LEU A 163 -32.42 -9.91 -13.44
CA LEU A 163 -31.51 -9.47 -12.39
C LEU A 163 -30.45 -10.56 -12.15
N ILE A 164 -29.18 -10.22 -12.38
CA ILE A 164 -28.04 -11.11 -12.19
C ILE A 164 -27.21 -10.60 -11.01
N LEU A 165 -27.10 -11.43 -9.97
CA LEU A 165 -26.37 -11.11 -8.74
C LEU A 165 -25.21 -12.09 -8.58
N ASP A 166 -23.98 -11.60 -8.65
CA ASP A 166 -22.78 -12.42 -8.53
C ASP A 166 -22.28 -12.36 -7.08
N GLU A 167 -22.64 -13.37 -6.27
CA GLU A 167 -22.26 -13.46 -4.85
C GLU A 167 -22.62 -12.19 -4.04
N PRO A 168 -23.90 -11.77 -4.03
CA PRO A 168 -24.32 -10.48 -3.48
C PRO A 168 -24.23 -10.41 -1.94
N THR A 169 -24.22 -11.55 -1.27
CA THR A 169 -24.26 -11.68 0.20
C THR A 169 -22.92 -12.12 0.79
N THR A 170 -21.90 -12.34 -0.04
CA THR A 170 -20.55 -12.69 0.42
C THR A 170 -19.99 -11.58 1.31
N GLY A 171 -19.57 -11.95 2.52
CA GLY A 171 -19.06 -11.01 3.53
C GLY A 171 -20.13 -10.09 4.14
N VAL A 172 -21.41 -10.43 4.02
CA VAL A 172 -22.51 -9.78 4.74
C VAL A 172 -22.92 -10.67 5.92
N ASP A 173 -23.27 -10.06 7.04
CA ASP A 173 -23.69 -10.78 8.24
C ASP A 173 -25.04 -11.48 8.08
N PRO A 174 -25.33 -12.52 8.88
CA PRO A 174 -26.56 -13.32 8.74
C PRO A 174 -27.86 -12.51 8.78
N LEU A 175 -27.96 -11.50 9.65
CA LEU A 175 -29.15 -10.65 9.73
C LEU A 175 -29.31 -9.79 8.48
N ALA A 176 -28.25 -9.08 8.06
CA ALA A 176 -28.29 -8.27 6.86
C ALA A 176 -28.50 -9.11 5.58
N ARG A 177 -28.02 -10.36 5.56
CA ARG A 177 -28.28 -11.35 4.50
C ARG A 177 -29.75 -11.76 4.48
N ALA A 178 -30.34 -12.10 5.63
CA ALA A 178 -31.77 -12.42 5.72
C ALA A 178 -32.62 -11.23 5.20
N GLN A 179 -32.32 -10.01 5.65
CA GLN A 179 -32.96 -8.79 5.16
C GLN A 179 -32.78 -8.55 3.65
N PHE A 180 -31.62 -8.90 3.10
CA PHE A 180 -31.35 -8.82 1.66
C PHE A 180 -32.27 -9.75 0.88
N TRP A 181 -32.44 -10.99 1.35
CA TRP A 181 -33.33 -11.95 0.71
C TRP A 181 -34.81 -11.57 0.84
N ASP A 182 -35.22 -11.04 1.99
CA ASP A 182 -36.59 -10.52 2.17
C ASP A 182 -36.88 -9.38 1.18
N LEU A 183 -35.90 -8.52 0.92
CA LEU A 183 -36.01 -7.45 -0.07
C LEU A 183 -36.17 -7.99 -1.50
N ILE A 184 -35.34 -8.96 -1.91
CA ILE A 184 -35.46 -9.60 -3.24
C ILE A 184 -36.83 -10.27 -3.38
N ALA A 185 -37.31 -10.95 -2.34
CA ALA A 185 -38.62 -11.58 -2.33
C ALA A 185 -39.74 -10.55 -2.50
N ARG A 186 -39.68 -9.40 -1.81
CA ARG A 186 -40.64 -8.29 -1.98
C ARG A 186 -40.65 -7.75 -3.41
N ILE A 187 -39.47 -7.50 -4.00
CA ILE A 187 -39.36 -6.98 -5.37
C ILE A 187 -39.92 -7.98 -6.38
N ARG A 188 -39.67 -9.28 -6.20
CA ARG A 188 -40.28 -10.33 -7.05
C ARG A 188 -41.79 -10.42 -6.88
N ALA A 189 -42.32 -10.19 -5.68
CA ALA A 189 -43.76 -10.14 -5.47
C ALA A 189 -44.42 -8.98 -6.24
N GLU A 190 -43.73 -7.83 -6.33
CA GLU A 190 -44.16 -6.70 -7.17
C GLU A 190 -43.95 -6.97 -8.68
N ARG A 191 -43.01 -7.84 -9.05
CA ARG A 191 -42.65 -8.18 -10.44
C ARG A 191 -42.52 -9.68 -10.68
N PRO A 192 -43.65 -10.40 -10.84
CA PRO A 192 -43.65 -11.86 -10.97
C PRO A 192 -42.92 -12.37 -12.22
N THR A 193 -42.79 -11.55 -13.26
CA THR A 193 -42.13 -11.90 -14.52
C THR A 193 -40.61 -11.73 -14.48
N MET A 194 -40.07 -11.06 -13.45
CA MET A 194 -38.63 -10.82 -13.33
C MET A 194 -37.91 -12.12 -12.98
N SER A 195 -36.88 -12.45 -13.75
CA SER A 195 -36.01 -13.60 -13.48
C SER A 195 -34.82 -13.14 -12.66
N VAL A 196 -34.44 -13.91 -11.63
CA VAL A 196 -33.30 -13.57 -10.78
C VAL A 196 -32.29 -14.72 -10.80
N ILE A 197 -31.07 -14.46 -11.27
CA ILE A 197 -29.98 -15.44 -11.25
C ILE A 197 -28.97 -15.00 -10.19
N VAL A 198 -28.68 -15.86 -9.23
CA VAL A 198 -27.76 -15.56 -8.14
C VAL A 198 -26.66 -16.61 -8.06
N ALA A 199 -25.40 -16.20 -8.15
CA ALA A 199 -24.30 -17.05 -7.70
C ALA A 199 -24.18 -16.96 -6.18
N THR A 200 -24.12 -18.11 -5.50
CA THR A 200 -23.89 -18.16 -4.06
C THR A 200 -22.93 -19.29 -3.68
N ALA A 201 -22.13 -19.03 -2.65
CA ALA A 201 -21.33 -20.03 -1.95
C ALA A 201 -22.03 -20.60 -0.71
N TYR A 202 -23.16 -20.00 -0.28
CA TYR A 202 -23.91 -20.41 0.90
C TYR A 202 -25.02 -21.40 0.53
N MET A 203 -24.92 -22.64 1.03
CA MET A 203 -25.91 -23.68 0.71
C MET A 203 -27.28 -23.39 1.33
N ASP A 204 -27.35 -22.67 2.46
CA ASP A 204 -28.62 -22.30 3.09
C ASP A 204 -29.39 -21.25 2.26
N GLU A 205 -28.68 -20.41 1.50
CA GLU A 205 -29.31 -19.53 0.51
C GLU A 205 -29.82 -20.35 -0.68
N ALA A 206 -29.02 -21.32 -1.12
CA ALA A 206 -29.38 -22.19 -2.23
C ALA A 206 -30.68 -22.98 -1.99
N GLN A 207 -30.99 -23.33 -0.74
CA GLN A 207 -32.24 -23.99 -0.36
C GLN A 207 -33.48 -23.14 -0.65
N ARG A 208 -33.36 -21.81 -0.70
CA ARG A 208 -34.48 -20.89 -0.91
C ARG A 208 -34.81 -20.66 -2.39
N PHE A 209 -33.97 -21.11 -3.32
CA PHE A 209 -34.17 -20.90 -4.75
C PHE A 209 -35.15 -21.89 -5.36
N ASP A 210 -35.87 -21.44 -6.39
CA ASP A 210 -36.81 -22.26 -7.13
C ASP A 210 -36.07 -23.31 -8.00
N TRP A 211 -34.88 -22.95 -8.49
CA TRP A 211 -34.07 -23.79 -9.37
C TRP A 211 -32.57 -23.65 -9.05
N LEU A 212 -31.83 -24.75 -9.11
CA LEU A 212 -30.39 -24.77 -8.89
C LEU A 212 -29.64 -25.27 -10.12
N ILE A 213 -28.44 -24.71 -10.32
CA ILE A 213 -27.45 -25.16 -11.28
C ILE A 213 -26.16 -25.43 -10.50
N ALA A 214 -25.81 -26.70 -10.35
CA ALA A 214 -24.57 -27.12 -9.72
C ALA A 214 -23.44 -27.16 -10.76
N MET A 215 -22.34 -26.48 -10.48
CA MET A 215 -21.16 -26.42 -11.37
C MET A 215 -19.88 -26.88 -10.68
N ASP A 216 -19.01 -27.53 -11.45
CA ASP A 216 -17.63 -27.81 -11.07
C ASP A 216 -16.72 -27.79 -12.29
N ALA A 217 -15.52 -27.23 -12.14
CA ALA A 217 -14.47 -27.16 -13.17
C ALA A 217 -14.96 -26.69 -14.56
N GLY A 218 -15.84 -25.67 -14.60
CA GLY A 218 -16.36 -25.11 -15.85
C GLY A 218 -17.44 -25.96 -16.53
N ARG A 219 -18.00 -26.96 -15.84
CA ARG A 219 -19.07 -27.85 -16.33
C ARG A 219 -20.28 -27.84 -15.39
N VAL A 220 -21.45 -28.11 -15.96
CA VAL A 220 -22.70 -28.30 -15.19
C VAL A 220 -22.77 -29.76 -14.72
N LEU A 221 -22.93 -29.97 -13.42
CA LEU A 221 -23.07 -31.28 -12.79
C LEU A 221 -24.54 -31.73 -12.76
N ALA A 222 -25.42 -30.84 -12.34
CA ALA A 222 -26.85 -31.11 -12.22
C ALA A 222 -27.64 -29.81 -12.24
N THR A 223 -28.91 -29.91 -12.64
CA THR A 223 -29.90 -28.85 -12.54
C THR A 223 -31.20 -29.43 -12.00
N GLY A 224 -31.98 -28.63 -11.27
CA GLY A 224 -33.27 -29.04 -10.72
C GLY A 224 -33.69 -28.18 -9.52
N ALA A 225 -34.88 -28.41 -9.00
CA ALA A 225 -35.30 -27.82 -7.73
C ALA A 225 -34.46 -28.39 -6.56
N PRO A 226 -34.23 -27.64 -5.47
CA PRO A 226 -33.46 -28.14 -4.32
C PRO A 226 -33.94 -29.50 -3.78
N ALA A 227 -35.26 -29.68 -3.64
CA ALA A 227 -35.85 -30.93 -3.17
C ALA A 227 -35.60 -32.11 -4.13
N GLU A 228 -35.58 -31.86 -5.45
CA GLU A 228 -35.26 -32.88 -6.45
C GLU A 228 -33.80 -33.30 -6.36
N LEU A 229 -32.88 -32.36 -6.12
CA LEU A 229 -31.46 -32.67 -5.96
C LEU A 229 -31.21 -33.51 -4.70
N LEU A 230 -31.84 -33.16 -3.57
CA LEU A 230 -31.76 -33.94 -2.32
C LEU A 230 -32.29 -35.36 -2.52
N ALA A 231 -33.46 -35.51 -3.16
CA ALA A 231 -34.06 -36.80 -3.44
C ALA A 231 -33.19 -37.66 -4.38
N ARG A 232 -32.55 -37.03 -5.39
CA ARG A 232 -31.66 -37.72 -6.34
C ARG A 232 -30.39 -38.24 -5.68
N THR A 233 -29.87 -37.56 -4.66
CA THR A 233 -28.63 -37.96 -3.98
C THR A 233 -28.88 -38.76 -2.70
N GLY A 234 -30.11 -38.74 -2.16
CA GLY A 234 -30.46 -39.38 -0.89
C GLY A 234 -29.78 -38.73 0.32
N CYS A 235 -29.54 -37.42 0.27
CA CYS A 235 -28.87 -36.67 1.33
C CYS A 235 -29.84 -35.74 2.07
N ASP A 236 -29.55 -35.47 3.34
CA ASP A 236 -30.38 -34.59 4.18
C ASP A 236 -30.05 -33.10 3.99
N THR A 237 -28.88 -32.77 3.44
CA THR A 237 -28.43 -31.40 3.23
C THR A 237 -27.94 -31.17 1.80
N LEU A 238 -28.10 -29.93 1.30
CA LEU A 238 -27.63 -29.56 -0.05
C LEU A 238 -26.11 -29.62 -0.17
N GLU A 239 -25.37 -29.35 0.90
CA GLU A 239 -23.91 -29.48 0.91
C GLU A 239 -23.50 -30.94 0.64
N ALA A 240 -24.11 -31.90 1.35
CA ALA A 240 -23.88 -33.32 1.12
C ALA A 240 -24.33 -33.77 -0.28
N ALA A 241 -25.48 -33.27 -0.76
CA ALA A 241 -25.96 -33.55 -2.12
C ALA A 241 -24.98 -33.03 -3.18
N PHE A 242 -24.46 -31.81 -3.04
CA PHE A 242 -23.47 -31.25 -3.94
C PHE A 242 -22.19 -32.09 -3.96
N ILE A 243 -21.69 -32.49 -2.79
CA ILE A 243 -20.52 -33.38 -2.67
C ILE A 243 -20.78 -34.72 -3.36
N ALA A 244 -21.97 -35.30 -3.20
CA ALA A 244 -22.35 -36.56 -3.86
C ALA A 244 -22.38 -36.45 -5.38
N LEU A 245 -22.69 -35.27 -5.94
CA LEU A 245 -22.71 -34.97 -7.37
C LEU A 245 -21.32 -34.73 -7.97
N LEU A 246 -20.28 -34.50 -7.15
CA LEU A 246 -18.92 -34.26 -7.65
C LEU A 246 -18.36 -35.50 -8.40
N PRO A 247 -17.38 -35.33 -9.31
CA PRO A 247 -16.69 -36.46 -9.94
C PRO A 247 -16.06 -37.41 -8.90
N ALA A 248 -15.96 -38.70 -9.24
CA ALA A 248 -15.48 -39.74 -8.31
C ALA A 248 -14.08 -39.45 -7.74
N ASP A 249 -13.18 -38.90 -8.56
CA ASP A 249 -11.81 -38.58 -8.16
C ASP A 249 -11.75 -37.54 -7.03
N LYS A 250 -12.67 -36.56 -7.03
CA LYS A 250 -12.78 -35.53 -5.98
C LYS A 250 -13.49 -36.03 -4.72
N ARG A 251 -14.33 -37.07 -4.85
CA ARG A 251 -15.02 -37.71 -3.72
C ARG A 251 -14.13 -38.71 -2.97
N ARG A 252 -13.18 -39.33 -3.66
CA ARG A 252 -12.39 -40.47 -3.14
C ARG A 252 -11.65 -40.16 -1.84
N ASP A 253 -11.18 -38.93 -1.68
CA ASP A 253 -10.44 -38.48 -0.50
C ASP A 253 -11.29 -37.72 0.53
N HIS A 254 -12.57 -37.46 0.21
CA HIS A 254 -13.46 -36.75 1.11
C HIS A 254 -13.98 -37.69 2.20
N LYS A 255 -13.71 -37.34 3.46
CA LYS A 255 -14.30 -37.98 4.63
C LYS A 255 -15.04 -36.93 5.43
N PRO A 256 -16.28 -37.21 5.87
CA PRO A 256 -17.00 -36.28 6.73
C PRO A 256 -16.20 -36.06 8.01
N VAL A 257 -16.02 -34.79 8.37
CA VAL A 257 -15.24 -34.38 9.53
C VAL A 257 -15.94 -34.86 10.80
N LYS A 258 -15.30 -35.77 11.56
CA LYS A 258 -15.79 -36.22 12.86
C LYS A 258 -15.07 -35.45 13.96
N ILE A 259 -15.82 -34.73 14.78
CA ILE A 259 -15.29 -33.98 15.91
C ILE A 259 -15.15 -34.94 17.09
N GLU A 260 -13.92 -35.30 17.43
CA GLU A 260 -13.67 -35.98 18.69
C GLU A 260 -13.88 -35.00 19.85
N PRO A 261 -14.65 -35.35 20.90
CA PRO A 261 -14.87 -34.48 22.04
C PRO A 261 -13.57 -34.07 22.71
N LEU A 262 -13.47 -32.82 23.15
CA LEU A 262 -12.37 -32.38 24.01
C LEU A 262 -12.36 -33.24 25.29
N ARG A 263 -11.21 -33.84 25.61
CA ARG A 263 -11.07 -34.57 26.88
C ARG A 263 -11.20 -33.58 28.03
N ALA A 264 -12.17 -33.82 28.92
CA ALA A 264 -12.38 -33.01 30.10
C ALA A 264 -11.29 -33.29 31.15
N ASP A 265 -10.09 -32.76 30.94
CA ASP A 265 -9.09 -32.72 32.00
C ASP A 265 -9.30 -31.44 32.82
N ALA A 266 -9.76 -31.60 34.07
CA ALA A 266 -10.10 -30.50 34.97
C ALA A 266 -8.89 -29.60 35.32
N GLN A 267 -7.67 -30.01 34.95
CA GLN A 267 -6.42 -29.29 35.17
C GLN A 267 -5.82 -28.62 33.92
N ALA A 268 -6.52 -28.63 32.78
CA ALA A 268 -6.07 -27.93 31.58
C ALA A 268 -6.06 -26.40 31.81
N GLY A 269 -4.87 -25.84 32.06
CA GLY A 269 -4.68 -24.41 32.29
C GLY A 269 -5.21 -23.51 31.17
N VAL A 270 -5.39 -22.22 31.47
CA VAL A 270 -5.91 -21.23 30.53
C VAL A 270 -4.81 -20.78 29.56
N ALA A 271 -5.07 -20.88 28.25
CA ALA A 271 -4.16 -20.42 27.20
C ALA A 271 -4.33 -18.93 26.92
N ILE A 272 -5.57 -18.45 26.82
CA ILE A 272 -5.91 -17.03 26.62
C ILE A 272 -6.90 -16.59 27.69
N GLU A 273 -6.62 -15.46 28.33
CA GLU A 273 -7.55 -14.76 29.20
C GLU A 273 -7.67 -13.29 28.78
N ALA A 274 -8.89 -12.84 28.48
CA ALA A 274 -9.23 -11.45 28.18
C ALA A 274 -10.20 -10.92 29.24
N ARG A 275 -9.90 -9.74 29.80
CA ARG A 275 -10.72 -9.08 30.83
C ARG A 275 -11.00 -7.64 30.41
N GLY A 276 -12.26 -7.35 30.09
CA GLY A 276 -12.73 -6.00 29.78
C GLY A 276 -11.97 -5.32 28.63
N LEU A 277 -11.57 -6.08 27.61
CA LEU A 277 -10.79 -5.52 26.50
C LEU A 277 -11.61 -4.51 25.69
N THR A 278 -11.07 -3.31 25.55
CA THR A 278 -11.69 -2.22 24.80
C THR A 278 -10.70 -1.62 23.81
N MET A 279 -11.17 -1.33 22.60
CA MET A 279 -10.39 -0.66 21.54
C MET A 279 -11.15 0.53 20.97
N ARG A 280 -10.58 1.74 21.09
CA ARG A 280 -11.14 2.98 20.52
C ARG A 280 -10.22 3.55 19.43
N PHE A 281 -10.79 3.88 18.28
CA PHE A 281 -10.13 4.57 17.16
C PHE A 281 -10.72 5.97 17.02
N GLY A 282 -10.09 6.98 17.63
CA GLY A 282 -10.71 8.29 17.76
C GLY A 282 -12.03 8.17 18.53
N ASP A 283 -13.12 8.64 17.93
CA ASP A 283 -14.46 8.59 18.53
C ASP A 283 -15.19 7.25 18.34
N PHE A 284 -14.61 6.30 17.57
CA PHE A 284 -15.24 5.03 17.27
C PHE A 284 -14.72 3.90 18.17
N THR A 285 -15.61 3.30 18.97
CA THR A 285 -15.29 2.09 19.77
C THR A 285 -15.49 0.84 18.92
N ALA A 286 -14.40 0.15 18.59
CA ALA A 286 -14.43 -1.06 17.76
C ALA A 286 -14.61 -2.36 18.57
N VAL A 287 -14.18 -2.35 19.83
CA VAL A 287 -14.35 -3.44 20.80
C VAL A 287 -14.67 -2.80 22.15
N ASP A 288 -15.69 -3.32 22.84
CA ASP A 288 -16.25 -2.73 24.05
C ASP A 288 -16.33 -3.78 25.17
N HIS A 289 -15.43 -3.68 26.16
CA HIS A 289 -15.39 -4.49 27.39
C HIS A 289 -15.47 -6.01 27.20
N VAL A 290 -14.83 -6.56 26.17
CA VAL A 290 -14.87 -7.98 25.84
C VAL A 290 -14.10 -8.83 26.87
N SER A 291 -14.75 -9.86 27.41
CA SER A 291 -14.17 -10.78 28.40
C SER A 291 -14.43 -12.25 28.03
N PHE A 292 -13.38 -13.08 28.00
CA PHE A 292 -13.48 -14.51 27.73
C PHE A 292 -12.22 -15.27 28.17
N ARG A 293 -12.33 -16.60 28.25
CA ARG A 293 -11.24 -17.53 28.58
C ARG A 293 -11.24 -18.73 27.64
N ILE A 294 -10.05 -19.08 27.14
CA ILE A 294 -9.81 -20.24 26.27
C ILE A 294 -8.90 -21.23 27.00
N ARG A 295 -9.35 -22.48 27.11
CA ARG A 295 -8.62 -23.58 27.74
C ARG A 295 -7.59 -24.16 26.78
N ARG A 296 -6.54 -24.78 27.33
CA ARG A 296 -5.54 -25.47 26.50
C ARG A 296 -6.17 -26.64 25.72
N GLY A 297 -5.82 -26.78 24.45
CA GLY A 297 -6.31 -27.82 23.54
C GLY A 297 -7.73 -27.62 23.01
N GLU A 298 -8.42 -26.56 23.46
CA GLU A 298 -9.77 -26.18 23.00
C GLU A 298 -9.69 -25.53 21.60
N ILE A 299 -10.66 -25.85 20.75
CA ILE A 299 -10.96 -25.09 19.53
C ILE A 299 -12.07 -24.09 19.88
N PHE A 300 -11.69 -22.82 20.02
CA PHE A 300 -12.60 -21.75 20.40
C PHE A 300 -12.91 -20.84 19.20
N GLY A 301 -14.18 -20.64 18.90
CA GLY A 301 -14.66 -19.88 17.73
C GLY A 301 -15.22 -18.50 18.08
N PHE A 302 -14.79 -17.46 17.38
CA PHE A 302 -15.48 -16.17 17.34
C PHE A 302 -16.44 -16.14 16.16
N LEU A 303 -17.75 -16.09 16.46
CA LEU A 303 -18.82 -15.97 15.48
C LEU A 303 -19.43 -14.57 15.56
N GLY A 304 -19.47 -13.86 14.45
CA GLY A 304 -20.01 -12.50 14.44
C GLY A 304 -20.02 -11.87 13.06
N SER A 305 -20.71 -10.74 12.93
CA SER A 305 -20.78 -9.95 11.69
C SER A 305 -19.41 -9.38 11.27
N ASN A 306 -19.29 -8.96 10.01
CA ASN A 306 -18.12 -8.19 9.58
C ASN A 306 -18.11 -6.83 10.28
N GLY A 307 -16.97 -6.48 10.86
CA GLY A 307 -16.83 -5.24 11.63
C GLY A 307 -17.27 -5.32 13.10
N CYS A 308 -17.69 -6.48 13.62
CA CYS A 308 -18.06 -6.62 15.04
C CYS A 308 -16.87 -6.69 16.02
N GLY A 309 -15.64 -6.49 15.53
CA GLY A 309 -14.44 -6.47 16.37
C GLY A 309 -13.62 -7.77 16.45
N LYS A 310 -13.98 -8.86 15.75
CA LYS A 310 -13.25 -10.17 15.81
C LYS A 310 -11.75 -10.02 15.55
N SER A 311 -11.38 -9.53 14.36
CA SER A 311 -10.00 -9.33 13.96
C SER A 311 -9.27 -8.30 14.83
N THR A 312 -9.99 -7.26 15.29
CA THR A 312 -9.46 -6.26 16.22
C THR A 312 -9.06 -6.91 17.55
N THR A 313 -9.92 -7.75 18.12
CA THR A 313 -9.64 -8.51 19.36
C THR A 313 -8.48 -9.48 19.16
N MET A 314 -8.42 -10.19 18.02
CA MET A 314 -7.29 -11.06 17.70
C MET A 314 -5.96 -10.29 17.57
N LYS A 315 -5.97 -9.11 16.94
CA LYS A 315 -4.80 -8.21 16.88
C LYS A 315 -4.38 -7.72 18.27
N MET A 316 -5.34 -7.49 19.17
CA MET A 316 -5.01 -7.16 20.57
C MET A 316 -4.34 -8.32 21.30
N LEU A 317 -4.88 -9.53 21.19
CA LEU A 317 -4.34 -10.72 21.84
C LEU A 317 -2.96 -11.13 21.31
N THR A 318 -2.68 -10.88 20.04
CA THR A 318 -1.35 -11.12 19.42
C THR A 318 -0.35 -10.00 19.71
N GLY A 319 -0.77 -8.92 20.40
CA GLY A 319 0.07 -7.75 20.65
C GLY A 319 0.39 -6.95 19.39
N LEU A 320 -0.37 -7.12 18.30
CA LEU A 320 -0.29 -6.32 17.07
C LEU A 320 -0.93 -4.95 17.23
N LEU A 321 -1.96 -4.87 18.08
CA LEU A 321 -2.70 -3.66 18.41
C LEU A 321 -2.75 -3.52 19.94
N PRO A 322 -2.29 -2.41 20.54
CA PRO A 322 -2.45 -2.22 21.99
C PRO A 322 -3.92 -1.94 22.32
N ALA A 323 -4.44 -2.59 23.36
CA ALA A 323 -5.78 -2.28 23.87
C ALA A 323 -5.82 -0.85 24.45
N THR A 324 -6.97 -0.18 24.32
CA THR A 324 -7.20 1.12 24.94
C THR A 324 -7.48 0.96 26.44
N GLU A 325 -8.27 -0.04 26.80
CA GLU A 325 -8.58 -0.42 28.19
C GLU A 325 -8.65 -1.95 28.30
N GLY A 326 -8.55 -2.48 29.52
CA GLY A 326 -8.61 -3.92 29.80
C GLY A 326 -7.24 -4.61 29.86
N ASP A 327 -7.27 -5.90 30.20
CA ASP A 327 -6.07 -6.75 30.36
C ASP A 327 -6.21 -8.02 29.52
N ALA A 328 -5.13 -8.39 28.83
CA ALA A 328 -5.01 -9.65 28.08
C ALA A 328 -3.81 -10.44 28.60
N ARG A 329 -4.01 -11.73 28.82
CA ARG A 329 -2.95 -12.66 29.25
C ARG A 329 -2.88 -13.86 28.32
N LEU A 330 -1.66 -14.24 27.95
CA LEU A 330 -1.33 -15.47 27.24
C LEU A 330 -0.50 -16.36 28.14
N PHE A 331 -0.95 -17.60 28.34
CA PHE A 331 -0.31 -18.58 29.22
C PHE A 331 -0.02 -18.01 30.63
N GLY A 332 -0.95 -17.21 31.17
CA GLY A 332 -0.85 -16.55 32.47
C GLY A 332 0.02 -15.29 32.51
N LYS A 333 0.72 -14.92 31.43
CA LYS A 333 1.55 -13.70 31.34
C LYS A 333 0.80 -12.59 30.61
N PRO A 334 0.88 -11.32 31.04
CA PRO A 334 0.32 -10.19 30.29
C PRO A 334 0.87 -10.11 28.86
N VAL A 335 0.03 -9.71 27.91
CA VAL A 335 0.43 -9.51 26.51
C VAL A 335 1.31 -8.27 26.41
N ASP A 336 2.63 -8.46 26.26
CA ASP A 336 3.58 -7.38 25.97
C ASP A 336 4.08 -7.48 24.50
N PRO A 337 3.90 -6.44 23.67
CA PRO A 337 4.45 -6.36 22.32
C PRO A 337 6.00 -6.48 22.23
N LYS A 338 6.70 -6.29 23.35
CA LYS A 338 8.15 -6.45 23.45
C LYS A 338 8.56 -7.87 23.82
N ASP A 339 7.64 -8.71 24.32
CA ASP A 339 7.94 -10.08 24.71
C ASP A 339 8.03 -11.02 23.49
N ILE A 340 9.26 -11.26 23.07
CA ILE A 340 9.61 -12.15 21.96
C ILE A 340 9.35 -13.63 22.32
N ASN A 341 9.43 -14.02 23.60
CA ASN A 341 9.27 -15.41 24.03
C ASN A 341 7.83 -15.89 23.87
N THR A 342 6.86 -15.06 24.25
CA THR A 342 5.45 -15.40 24.07
C THR A 342 5.11 -15.60 22.58
N ARG A 343 5.71 -14.81 21.68
CA ARG A 343 5.49 -14.94 20.22
C ARG A 343 6.03 -16.23 19.63
N ARG A 344 7.12 -16.77 20.18
CA ARG A 344 7.63 -18.09 19.76
C ARG A 344 6.69 -19.23 20.10
N ARG A 345 5.70 -19.02 20.97
CA ARG A 345 4.72 -20.02 21.39
C ARG A 345 3.38 -19.88 20.67
N VAL A 346 3.23 -18.84 19.85
CA VAL A 346 2.00 -18.51 19.12
C VAL A 346 2.25 -18.60 17.62
N GLY A 347 1.38 -19.29 16.89
CA GLY A 347 1.25 -19.18 15.44
C GLY A 347 0.08 -18.27 15.11
N TYR A 348 0.25 -17.40 14.12
CA TYR A 348 -0.78 -16.47 13.68
C TYR A 348 -0.99 -16.58 12.17
N MET A 349 -2.25 -16.61 11.77
CA MET A 349 -2.69 -16.57 10.39
C MET A 349 -3.68 -15.42 10.23
N SER A 350 -3.32 -14.43 9.42
CA SER A 350 -4.18 -13.29 9.09
C SER A 350 -5.24 -13.66 8.06
N GLN A 351 -6.33 -12.88 8.03
CA GLN A 351 -7.40 -13.00 7.03
C GLN A 351 -6.88 -12.85 5.59
N ALA A 352 -6.06 -11.83 5.34
CA ALA A 352 -5.35 -11.70 4.07
C ALA A 352 -4.12 -12.61 4.06
N PHE A 353 -3.84 -13.23 2.91
CA PHE A 353 -2.61 -14.01 2.71
C PHE A 353 -1.39 -13.10 2.90
N SER A 354 -0.61 -13.33 3.95
CA SER A 354 0.48 -12.44 4.38
C SER A 354 1.88 -12.98 4.08
N LEU A 355 2.00 -14.16 3.45
CA LEU A 355 3.29 -14.74 3.08
C LEU A 355 3.89 -14.05 1.86
N TYR A 356 5.19 -14.26 1.66
CA TYR A 356 5.94 -13.67 0.55
C TYR A 356 5.61 -14.39 -0.75
N SER A 357 4.90 -13.72 -1.67
CA SER A 357 4.43 -14.32 -2.92
C SER A 357 5.53 -14.51 -3.95
N GLU A 358 6.63 -13.76 -3.83
CA GLU A 358 7.84 -13.88 -4.62
C GLU A 358 8.72 -15.07 -4.22
N LEU A 359 8.42 -15.76 -3.12
CA LEU A 359 9.11 -16.96 -2.64
C LEU A 359 8.28 -18.22 -2.95
N THR A 360 8.93 -19.33 -3.30
CA THR A 360 8.24 -20.61 -3.47
C THR A 360 7.70 -21.15 -2.13
N VAL A 361 6.84 -22.17 -2.18
CA VAL A 361 6.35 -22.93 -1.01
C VAL A 361 7.50 -23.33 -0.09
N ARG A 362 8.54 -24.00 -0.63
CA ARG A 362 9.74 -24.40 0.13
C ARG A 362 10.44 -23.20 0.75
N GLN A 363 10.63 -22.13 -0.01
CA GLN A 363 11.36 -20.95 0.43
C GLN A 363 10.65 -20.20 1.57
N ASN A 364 9.32 -20.14 1.53
CA ASN A 364 8.51 -19.60 2.63
C ASN A 364 8.68 -20.43 3.91
N LEU A 365 8.56 -21.77 3.84
CA LEU A 365 8.75 -22.65 5.00
C LEU A 365 10.16 -22.51 5.60
N VAL A 366 11.20 -22.50 4.75
CA VAL A 366 12.60 -22.32 5.18
C VAL A 366 12.81 -20.95 5.82
N LEU A 367 12.27 -19.88 5.24
CA LEU A 367 12.40 -18.52 5.78
C LEU A 367 11.79 -18.47 7.18
N HIS A 368 10.55 -18.90 7.35
CA HIS A 368 9.88 -18.83 8.65
C HIS A 368 10.56 -19.74 9.69
N ALA A 369 11.03 -20.93 9.32
CA ALA A 369 11.84 -21.77 10.21
C ALA A 369 13.08 -21.01 10.74
N ARG A 370 13.80 -20.28 9.87
CA ARG A 370 14.95 -19.45 10.28
C ARG A 370 14.54 -18.27 11.16
N LEU A 371 13.43 -17.59 10.84
CA LEU A 371 12.95 -16.44 11.61
C LEU A 371 12.57 -16.84 13.04
N PHE A 372 11.90 -17.98 13.22
CA PHE A 372 11.55 -18.50 14.54
C PHE A 372 12.75 -19.12 15.30
N GLY A 373 13.86 -19.38 14.60
CA GLY A 373 15.11 -19.86 15.20
C GLY A 373 15.20 -21.38 15.30
N VAL A 374 14.55 -22.11 14.39
CA VAL A 374 14.76 -23.55 14.23
C VAL A 374 16.24 -23.80 13.90
N PRO A 375 16.92 -24.75 14.59
CA PRO A 375 18.32 -25.06 14.34
C PRO A 375 18.58 -25.41 12.86
N ALA A 376 19.66 -24.89 12.28
CA ALA A 376 19.92 -25.01 10.84
C ALA A 376 19.96 -26.47 10.33
N ALA A 377 20.39 -27.41 11.17
CA ALA A 377 20.41 -28.84 10.87
C ALA A 377 19.00 -29.46 10.74
N ASP A 378 18.03 -28.94 11.51
CA ASP A 378 16.68 -29.50 11.59
C ASP A 378 15.72 -28.88 10.57
N ILE A 379 16.09 -27.74 9.96
CA ILE A 379 15.22 -27.02 9.02
C ILE A 379 14.78 -27.92 7.86
N GLY A 380 15.69 -28.69 7.27
CA GLY A 380 15.36 -29.58 6.14
C GLY A 380 14.28 -30.59 6.52
N ALA A 381 14.52 -31.36 7.57
CA ALA A 381 13.58 -32.35 8.09
C ALA A 381 12.24 -31.72 8.49
N ARG A 382 12.26 -30.55 9.14
CA ARG A 382 11.04 -29.85 9.55
C ARG A 382 10.22 -29.35 8.36
N VAL A 383 10.87 -28.83 7.32
CA VAL A 383 10.21 -28.37 6.09
C VAL A 383 9.55 -29.54 5.36
N ASP A 384 10.24 -30.67 5.26
CA ASP A 384 9.70 -31.86 4.61
C ASP A 384 8.53 -32.47 5.42
N GLU A 385 8.62 -32.46 6.76
CA GLU A 385 7.51 -32.84 7.65
C GLU A 385 6.26 -31.96 7.41
N MET A 386 6.44 -30.63 7.37
CA MET A 386 5.32 -29.70 7.10
C MET A 386 4.75 -29.91 5.72
N ALA A 387 5.57 -30.11 4.70
CA ALA A 387 5.06 -30.34 3.35
C ALA A 387 4.26 -31.64 3.24
N HIS A 388 4.74 -32.73 3.83
CA HIS A 388 3.99 -33.98 3.86
C HIS A 388 2.67 -33.84 4.63
N ARG A 389 2.73 -33.27 5.84
CA ARG A 389 1.58 -33.16 6.74
C ARG A 389 0.46 -32.29 6.19
N PHE A 390 0.80 -31.22 5.49
CA PHE A 390 -0.18 -30.27 4.92
C PHE A 390 -0.45 -30.51 3.42
N GLY A 391 0.09 -31.58 2.83
CA GLY A 391 -0.14 -31.95 1.43
C GLY A 391 0.44 -30.95 0.42
N LEU A 392 1.65 -30.44 0.68
CA LEU A 392 2.35 -29.43 -0.12
C LEU A 392 3.53 -30.01 -0.92
N THR A 393 3.81 -31.31 -0.82
CA THR A 393 4.98 -31.98 -1.41
C THR A 393 5.08 -31.76 -2.92
N ASP A 394 3.98 -31.88 -3.66
CA ASP A 394 3.98 -31.79 -5.12
C ASP A 394 4.13 -30.35 -5.65
N ILE A 395 4.00 -29.36 -4.78
CA ILE A 395 4.00 -27.92 -5.13
C ILE A 395 5.17 -27.16 -4.50
N PHE A 396 6.20 -27.86 -4.01
CA PHE A 396 7.34 -27.29 -3.29
C PHE A 396 8.02 -26.10 -3.97
N ASP A 397 8.18 -26.17 -5.29
CA ASP A 397 8.90 -25.17 -6.10
C ASP A 397 7.95 -24.22 -6.83
N THR A 398 6.66 -24.25 -6.48
CA THR A 398 5.62 -23.38 -7.04
C THR A 398 5.51 -22.09 -6.23
N LEU A 399 5.18 -20.98 -6.90
CA LEU A 399 4.93 -19.68 -6.26
C LEU A 399 3.49 -19.61 -5.70
N PRO A 400 3.27 -19.03 -4.50
CA PRO A 400 1.97 -18.95 -3.85
C PRO A 400 0.86 -18.35 -4.72
N ASP A 401 1.15 -17.31 -5.51
CA ASP A 401 0.14 -16.63 -6.33
C ASP A 401 -0.48 -17.52 -7.42
N SER A 402 0.21 -18.59 -7.81
CA SER A 402 -0.30 -19.58 -8.78
C SER A 402 -1.11 -20.71 -8.14
N LEU A 403 -1.14 -20.78 -6.80
CA LEU A 403 -1.83 -21.85 -6.08
C LEU A 403 -3.33 -21.54 -5.89
N PRO A 404 -4.20 -22.56 -5.96
CA PRO A 404 -5.58 -22.43 -5.52
C PRO A 404 -5.67 -21.93 -4.08
N LEU A 405 -6.74 -21.19 -3.74
CA LEU A 405 -6.88 -20.56 -2.42
C LEU A 405 -6.77 -21.58 -1.28
N GLY A 406 -7.44 -22.73 -1.36
CA GLY A 406 -7.33 -23.77 -0.33
C GLY A 406 -5.89 -24.24 -0.07
N MET A 407 -5.07 -24.31 -1.12
CA MET A 407 -3.64 -24.68 -0.99
C MET A 407 -2.80 -23.54 -0.42
N ARG A 408 -3.13 -22.28 -0.75
CA ARG A 408 -2.52 -21.11 -0.08
C ARG A 408 -2.83 -21.08 1.41
N GLN A 409 -4.06 -21.40 1.81
CA GLN A 409 -4.42 -21.46 3.23
C GLN A 409 -3.71 -22.61 3.96
N ARG A 410 -3.56 -23.78 3.33
CA ARG A 410 -2.73 -24.87 3.87
C ARG A 410 -1.27 -24.47 4.04
N LEU A 411 -0.70 -23.74 3.08
CA LEU A 411 0.65 -23.18 3.20
C LEU A 411 0.75 -22.21 4.39
N SER A 412 -0.22 -21.30 4.56
CA SER A 412 -0.27 -20.37 5.70
C SER A 412 -0.30 -21.13 7.03
N LEU A 413 -1.13 -22.17 7.14
CA LEU A 413 -1.20 -23.01 8.33
C LEU A 413 0.11 -23.77 8.58
N ALA A 414 0.73 -24.32 7.53
CA ALA A 414 2.02 -25.01 7.61
C ALA A 414 3.14 -24.09 8.10
N VAL A 415 3.17 -22.85 7.59
CA VAL A 415 4.12 -21.81 8.04
C VAL A 415 3.86 -21.44 9.50
N ALA A 416 2.60 -21.26 9.91
CA ALA A 416 2.25 -20.97 11.30
C ALA A 416 2.61 -22.11 12.25
N MET A 417 2.73 -23.34 11.75
CA MET A 417 3.10 -24.53 12.52
C MET A 417 4.59 -24.87 12.50
N VAL A 418 5.40 -24.22 11.66
CA VAL A 418 6.80 -24.62 11.43
C VAL A 418 7.64 -24.65 12.71
N HIS A 419 7.33 -23.77 13.66
CA HIS A 419 8.03 -23.63 14.95
C HIS A 419 7.35 -24.33 16.13
N LYS A 420 6.37 -25.21 15.89
CA LYS A 420 5.64 -25.98 16.90
C LYS A 420 4.98 -25.10 18.00
N PRO A 421 4.07 -24.19 17.62
CA PRO A 421 3.38 -23.34 18.59
C PRO A 421 2.46 -24.14 19.52
N GLU A 422 2.22 -23.62 20.72
CA GLU A 422 1.21 -24.14 21.66
C GLU A 422 -0.19 -23.55 21.39
N LEU A 423 -0.26 -22.39 20.75
CA LEU A 423 -1.48 -21.65 20.43
C LEU A 423 -1.46 -21.20 18.97
N LEU A 424 -2.55 -21.47 18.25
CA LEU A 424 -2.83 -20.91 16.93
C LEU A 424 -3.96 -19.89 17.02
N ILE A 425 -3.76 -18.73 16.41
CA ILE A 425 -4.79 -17.72 16.20
C ILE A 425 -5.02 -17.59 14.69
N LEU A 426 -6.22 -17.95 14.25
CA LEU A 426 -6.59 -18.07 12.84
C LEU A 426 -7.74 -17.11 12.52
N ASP A 427 -7.48 -16.07 11.72
CA ASP A 427 -8.50 -15.10 11.34
C ASP A 427 -9.14 -15.48 10.00
N GLU A 428 -10.40 -15.96 10.02
CA GLU A 428 -11.18 -16.43 8.87
C GLU A 428 -10.42 -17.36 7.88
N PRO A 429 -9.77 -18.43 8.37
CA PRO A 429 -8.78 -19.18 7.59
C PRO A 429 -9.36 -19.94 6.39
N THR A 430 -10.67 -20.19 6.38
CA THR A 430 -11.41 -20.98 5.39
C THR A 430 -12.32 -20.13 4.50
N SER A 431 -12.26 -18.80 4.64
CA SER A 431 -13.05 -17.88 3.81
C SER A 431 -12.66 -17.98 2.33
N GLY A 432 -13.66 -18.16 1.46
CA GLY A 432 -13.49 -18.36 0.00
C GLY A 432 -12.91 -19.73 -0.41
N VAL A 433 -12.70 -20.65 0.53
CA VAL A 433 -12.23 -22.00 0.24
C VAL A 433 -13.43 -22.89 -0.12
N ASP A 434 -13.27 -23.76 -1.11
CA ASP A 434 -14.32 -24.68 -1.52
C ASP A 434 -14.70 -25.69 -0.43
N PRO A 435 -15.94 -26.21 -0.40
CA PRO A 435 -16.41 -27.09 0.69
C PRO A 435 -15.50 -28.30 0.96
N VAL A 436 -14.98 -28.95 -0.09
CA VAL A 436 -14.15 -30.14 0.05
C VAL A 436 -12.78 -29.78 0.64
N ALA A 437 -12.13 -28.73 0.12
CA ALA A 437 -10.86 -28.26 0.67
C ALA A 437 -11.01 -27.70 2.08
N ARG A 438 -12.14 -27.05 2.39
CA ARG A 438 -12.51 -26.55 3.73
C ARG A 438 -12.61 -27.70 4.72
N ASP A 439 -13.26 -28.81 4.35
CA ASP A 439 -13.34 -30.00 5.21
C ASP A 439 -11.98 -30.63 5.45
N GLY A 440 -11.15 -30.74 4.41
CA GLY A 440 -9.75 -31.17 4.57
C GLY A 440 -8.94 -30.23 5.48
N PHE A 441 -9.20 -28.92 5.43
CA PHE A 441 -8.57 -27.93 6.31
C PHE A 441 -9.04 -28.09 7.77
N TRP A 442 -10.35 -28.30 7.99
CA TRP A 442 -10.89 -28.59 9.32
C TRP A 442 -10.34 -29.88 9.92
N GLN A 443 -10.16 -30.93 9.11
CA GLN A 443 -9.52 -32.16 9.57
C GLN A 443 -8.09 -31.90 10.08
N LEU A 444 -7.32 -31.06 9.40
CA LEU A 444 -5.97 -30.66 9.85
C LEU A 444 -6.03 -29.91 11.19
N MET A 445 -6.98 -28.98 11.37
CA MET A 445 -7.14 -28.25 12.63
C MET A 445 -7.53 -29.18 13.79
N ILE A 446 -8.44 -30.13 13.55
CA ILE A 446 -8.84 -31.12 14.56
C ILE A 446 -7.67 -32.02 14.92
N ASP A 447 -6.92 -32.51 13.93
CA ASP A 447 -5.73 -33.33 14.19
C ASP A 447 -4.67 -32.55 15.00
N LEU A 448 -4.47 -31.27 14.72
CA LEU A 448 -3.59 -30.39 15.50
C LEU A 448 -4.09 -30.22 16.95
N ALA A 449 -5.38 -29.93 17.14
CA ALA A 449 -5.93 -29.72 18.47
C ALA A 449 -5.92 -31.01 19.31
N ARG A 450 -6.26 -32.15 18.71
CA ARG A 450 -6.43 -33.41 19.44
C ARG A 450 -5.15 -34.21 19.57
N ARG A 451 -4.33 -34.33 18.53
CA ARG A 451 -3.09 -35.13 18.58
C ARG A 451 -1.91 -34.35 19.13
N ASP A 452 -1.76 -33.10 18.73
CA ASP A 452 -0.62 -32.27 19.13
C ASP A 452 -0.93 -31.38 20.34
N GLN A 453 -2.18 -31.40 20.82
CA GLN A 453 -2.64 -30.59 21.98
C GLN A 453 -2.47 -29.08 21.76
N VAL A 454 -2.54 -28.63 20.50
CA VAL A 454 -2.46 -27.22 20.14
C VAL A 454 -3.79 -26.53 20.46
N THR A 455 -3.73 -25.39 21.13
CA THR A 455 -4.93 -24.58 21.37
C THR A 455 -5.26 -23.78 20.11
N ILE A 456 -6.51 -23.75 19.66
CA ILE A 456 -6.89 -23.05 18.42
C ILE A 456 -7.94 -22.00 18.73
N PHE A 457 -7.63 -20.75 18.40
CA PHE A 457 -8.57 -19.66 18.42
C PHE A 457 -8.87 -19.22 16.98
N ILE A 458 -10.10 -19.45 16.51
CA ILE A 458 -10.52 -19.21 15.13
C ILE A 458 -11.63 -18.17 15.07
N SER A 459 -11.63 -17.29 14.07
CA SER A 459 -12.78 -16.45 13.73
C SER A 459 -13.48 -17.04 12.50
N THR A 460 -14.81 -17.02 12.51
CA THR A 460 -15.61 -17.44 11.36
C THR A 460 -16.91 -16.65 11.29
N HIS A 461 -17.47 -16.58 10.10
CA HIS A 461 -18.82 -16.09 9.85
C HIS A 461 -19.71 -17.18 9.22
N PHE A 462 -19.22 -18.42 9.17
CA PHE A 462 -19.95 -19.60 8.69
C PHE A 462 -20.47 -20.43 9.87
N MET A 463 -21.76 -20.72 9.89
CA MET A 463 -22.41 -21.45 10.97
C MET A 463 -21.90 -22.89 11.06
N ASN A 464 -21.77 -23.58 9.91
CA ASN A 464 -21.25 -24.95 9.84
C ASN A 464 -19.81 -25.08 10.39
N GLU A 465 -19.05 -23.99 10.41
CA GLU A 465 -17.71 -23.94 11.01
C GLU A 465 -17.78 -23.68 12.52
N ALA A 466 -18.68 -22.78 12.94
CA ALA A 466 -18.93 -22.52 14.35
C ALA A 466 -19.45 -23.77 15.08
N GLU A 467 -20.27 -24.59 14.43
CA GLU A 467 -20.74 -25.89 14.94
C GLU A 467 -19.61 -26.89 15.17
N ARG A 468 -18.46 -26.72 14.50
CA ARG A 468 -17.28 -27.59 14.66
C ARG A 468 -16.38 -27.18 15.82
N CYS A 469 -16.62 -26.03 16.43
CA CYS A 469 -15.85 -25.53 17.55
C CYS A 469 -16.30 -26.19 18.87
N ASP A 470 -15.38 -26.36 19.81
CA ASP A 470 -15.69 -26.86 21.15
C ASP A 470 -16.60 -25.86 21.89
N ARG A 471 -16.25 -24.57 21.79
CA ARG A 471 -17.03 -23.44 22.29
C ARG A 471 -16.94 -22.28 21.32
N ILE A 472 -17.98 -21.46 21.31
CA ILE A 472 -18.02 -20.24 20.51
C ILE A 472 -18.37 -19.03 21.38
N SER A 473 -18.04 -17.85 20.87
CA SER A 473 -18.49 -16.57 21.40
C SER A 473 -19.18 -15.79 20.29
N LEU A 474 -20.43 -15.41 20.57
CA LEU A 474 -21.25 -14.61 19.67
C LEU A 474 -20.88 -13.13 19.89
N MET A 475 -20.43 -12.47 18.83
CA MET A 475 -20.02 -11.06 18.86
C MET A 475 -20.92 -10.18 18.02
N HIS A 476 -21.28 -9.02 18.55
CA HIS A 476 -21.99 -7.96 17.85
C HIS A 476 -21.57 -6.59 18.35
N ALA A 477 -21.44 -5.61 17.44
CA ALA A 477 -21.11 -4.23 17.77
C ALA A 477 -19.93 -4.04 18.77
N GLY A 478 -18.91 -4.90 18.69
CA GLY A 478 -17.75 -4.84 19.58
C GLY A 478 -17.94 -5.53 20.94
N ARG A 479 -19.11 -6.12 21.23
CA ARG A 479 -19.45 -6.79 22.49
C ARG A 479 -19.58 -8.30 22.30
N VAL A 480 -19.36 -9.04 23.39
CA VAL A 480 -19.70 -10.47 23.47
C VAL A 480 -21.12 -10.59 24.00
N LEU A 481 -22.00 -11.20 23.21
CA LEU A 481 -23.42 -11.42 23.56
C LEU A 481 -23.59 -12.67 24.40
N ALA A 482 -22.96 -13.77 23.99
CA ALA A 482 -23.00 -15.05 24.69
C ALA A 482 -21.75 -15.88 24.36
N SER A 483 -21.38 -16.81 25.25
CA SER A 483 -20.32 -17.77 24.98
C SER A 483 -20.56 -19.12 25.66
N ASP A 484 -20.70 -20.17 24.86
CA ASP A 484 -20.86 -21.56 25.30
C ASP A 484 -20.57 -22.50 24.11
N SER A 485 -20.70 -23.81 24.30
CA SER A 485 -20.78 -24.79 23.21
C SER A 485 -21.93 -24.45 22.25
N PRO A 486 -21.81 -24.71 20.93
CA PRO A 486 -22.89 -24.46 19.98
C PRO A 486 -24.23 -25.08 20.41
N ALA A 487 -24.22 -26.35 20.85
CA ALA A 487 -25.41 -27.04 21.36
C ALA A 487 -25.90 -26.49 22.72
N GLY A 488 -25.02 -25.86 23.52
CA GLY A 488 -25.39 -25.15 24.74
C GLY A 488 -26.20 -23.89 24.43
N LEU A 489 -25.71 -23.07 23.48
CA LEU A 489 -26.38 -21.84 23.06
C LEU A 489 -27.75 -22.10 22.44
N VAL A 490 -27.85 -23.09 21.55
CA VAL A 490 -29.14 -23.47 20.92
C VAL A 490 -30.16 -23.91 21.98
N ARG A 491 -29.75 -24.74 22.95
CA ARG A 491 -30.62 -25.17 24.05
C ARG A 491 -31.02 -24.03 24.98
N ALA A 492 -30.09 -23.15 25.33
CA ALA A 492 -30.35 -22.02 26.21
C ALA A 492 -31.40 -21.06 25.61
N ARG A 493 -31.42 -20.94 24.28
CA ARG A 493 -32.35 -20.06 23.56
C ARG A 493 -33.63 -20.74 23.07
N GLY A 494 -33.65 -22.08 23.00
CA GLY A 494 -34.79 -22.85 22.51
C GLY A 494 -35.04 -22.71 20.99
N ALA A 495 -34.00 -22.44 20.21
CA ALA A 495 -34.10 -22.32 18.76
C ALA A 495 -33.87 -23.66 18.04
N ALA A 496 -34.27 -23.76 16.77
CA ALA A 496 -34.07 -24.97 15.97
C ALA A 496 -32.62 -25.12 15.48
N THR A 497 -31.97 -24.00 15.15
CA THR A 497 -30.62 -23.98 14.57
C THR A 497 -29.70 -22.99 15.28
N LEU A 498 -28.39 -23.13 15.04
CA LEU A 498 -27.41 -22.15 15.53
C LEU A 498 -27.59 -20.78 14.84
N GLU A 499 -28.01 -20.75 13.57
CA GLU A 499 -28.30 -19.51 12.85
C GLU A 499 -29.44 -18.74 13.51
N ASP A 500 -30.56 -19.40 13.80
CA ASP A 500 -31.72 -18.80 14.49
C ASP A 500 -31.34 -18.28 15.88
N THR A 501 -30.49 -19.04 16.58
CA THR A 501 -29.95 -18.65 17.88
C THR A 501 -29.18 -17.34 17.76
N PHE A 502 -28.29 -17.25 16.77
CA PHE A 502 -27.46 -16.07 16.55
C PHE A 502 -28.28 -14.86 16.11
N ILE A 503 -29.19 -15.02 15.14
CA ILE A 503 -30.08 -13.94 14.67
C ILE A 503 -30.90 -13.40 15.84
N GLY A 504 -31.45 -14.28 16.68
CA GLY A 504 -32.15 -13.83 17.85
C GLY A 504 -31.29 -12.94 18.75
N TYR A 505 -30.05 -13.33 19.04
CA TYR A 505 -29.16 -12.54 19.92
C TYR A 505 -28.84 -11.17 19.30
N LEU A 506 -28.76 -11.10 17.98
CA LEU A 506 -28.58 -9.83 17.25
C LEU A 506 -29.81 -8.92 17.35
N VAL A 507 -31.01 -9.48 17.24
CA VAL A 507 -32.26 -8.71 17.33
C VAL A 507 -32.43 -8.12 18.72
N ASP A 508 -32.20 -8.91 19.78
CA ASP A 508 -32.27 -8.44 21.17
C ASP A 508 -31.29 -7.29 21.41
N ALA A 509 -30.03 -7.47 21.01
CA ALA A 509 -28.99 -6.45 21.15
C ALA A 509 -29.31 -5.17 20.35
N SER A 510 -29.90 -5.30 19.17
CA SER A 510 -30.28 -4.14 18.34
C SER A 510 -31.47 -3.37 18.94
N ALA A 511 -32.39 -4.06 19.61
CA ALA A 511 -33.52 -3.43 20.31
C ALA A 511 -33.05 -2.62 21.53
N GLU A 512 -32.10 -3.17 22.30
CA GLU A 512 -31.48 -2.47 23.43
C GLU A 512 -30.72 -1.19 23.00
N GLU A 513 -30.07 -1.20 21.83
CA GLU A 513 -29.41 -0.01 21.28
C GLU A 513 -30.40 1.07 20.82
N GLN A 514 -31.56 0.69 20.29
CA GLN A 514 -32.61 1.62 19.85
C GLN A 514 -33.34 2.26 21.04
N ASP A 515 -33.63 1.50 22.09
CA ASP A 515 -34.23 2.02 23.32
C ASP A 515 -33.25 2.89 24.14
N GLY A 516 -31.94 2.59 24.10
CA GLY A 516 -30.90 3.41 24.75
C GLY A 516 -30.53 4.69 23.98
N GLY A 517 -30.63 4.69 22.65
CA GLY A 517 -30.28 5.83 21.78
C GLY A 517 -31.29 6.98 21.80
N GLY A 518 -32.58 6.67 22.03
CA GLY A 518 -33.67 7.66 22.05
C GLY A 518 -33.53 8.72 23.16
N ALA A 519 -32.91 8.37 24.30
CA ALA A 519 -32.68 9.31 25.38
C ALA A 519 -31.51 10.27 25.12
N ALA A 520 -30.50 9.86 24.34
CA ALA A 520 -29.32 10.67 24.03
C ALA A 520 -29.57 11.69 22.91
N GLU A 521 -30.40 11.35 21.91
CA GLU A 521 -30.80 12.28 20.85
C GLU A 521 -31.79 13.35 21.35
N ALA A 522 -32.68 13.01 22.28
CA ALA A 522 -33.56 13.97 22.95
C ALA A 522 -32.78 15.01 23.79
N ALA A 523 -31.64 14.61 24.38
CA ALA A 523 -30.76 15.53 25.10
C ALA A 523 -29.96 16.46 24.15
N SER A 524 -29.58 15.97 22.95
CA SER A 524 -28.87 16.77 21.94
C SER A 524 -29.77 17.80 21.25
N SER A 525 -31.05 17.49 21.04
CA SER A 525 -32.04 18.43 20.48
C SER A 525 -32.43 19.52 21.49
N ALA A 526 -32.59 19.17 22.77
CA ALA A 526 -32.85 20.14 23.84
C ALA A 526 -31.68 21.12 24.07
N HIS A 527 -30.43 20.70 23.84
CA HIS A 527 -29.26 21.58 23.93
C HIS A 527 -29.14 22.54 22.72
N ARG A 528 -29.58 22.11 21.53
CA ARG A 528 -29.60 22.97 20.32
C ARG A 528 -30.74 23.99 20.31
N GLN A 529 -31.88 23.68 20.92
CA GLN A 529 -33.00 24.64 21.02
C GLN A 529 -32.81 25.70 22.12
N ARG A 530 -31.97 25.46 23.15
CA ARG A 530 -31.61 26.49 24.14
C ARG A 530 -30.53 27.47 23.68
N ALA A 531 -29.78 27.14 22.63
CA ALA A 531 -28.71 27.99 22.08
C ALA A 531 -29.19 28.92 20.94
N ALA A 532 -30.43 28.80 20.46
CA ALA A 532 -30.97 29.53 19.31
C ALA A 532 -32.08 30.54 19.67
N GLY A 533 -32.22 30.91 20.95
CA GLY A 533 -33.17 31.92 21.42
C GLY A 533 -32.47 33.05 22.16
N GLY A 534 -31.92 34.01 21.43
CA GLY A 534 -31.31 35.21 22.01
C GLY A 534 -30.81 36.19 20.95
N ASN A 535 -31.54 37.30 20.81
CA ASN A 535 -31.26 38.53 20.06
C ASN A 535 -31.41 38.53 18.53
N ALA A 536 -32.61 38.96 18.10
CA ALA A 536 -32.79 39.86 16.96
C ALA A 536 -33.25 41.22 17.50
N ASP A 537 -32.47 42.28 17.29
CA ASP A 537 -32.89 43.54 16.67
C ASP A 537 -31.90 44.71 16.88
N ALA A 538 -31.83 45.53 15.82
CA ALA A 538 -31.42 46.94 15.71
C ALA A 538 -29.94 47.33 15.50
N ASP A 539 -29.62 47.61 14.23
CA ASP A 539 -29.10 48.86 13.64
C ASP A 539 -28.00 49.70 14.33
N VAL A 540 -26.92 49.99 13.59
CA VAL A 540 -26.57 51.29 12.97
C VAL A 540 -25.06 51.36 12.65
N ASP A 541 -24.77 51.89 11.46
CA ASP A 541 -23.48 52.27 10.87
C ASP A 541 -22.39 52.84 11.81
N THR A 542 -21.12 52.55 11.53
CA THR A 542 -20.13 53.46 10.87
C THR A 542 -18.67 53.03 11.17
N HIS A 543 -17.80 53.24 10.18
CA HIS A 543 -16.38 53.64 10.19
C HIS A 543 -15.51 53.37 11.44
N ALA A 544 -14.21 53.14 11.39
CA ALA A 544 -13.17 52.90 10.39
C ALA A 544 -11.89 52.73 11.25
N ASP A 545 -10.88 52.15 10.62
CA ASP A 545 -9.46 52.44 10.85
C ASP A 545 -8.65 51.84 12.01
N ALA A 546 -7.39 51.59 11.60
CA ALA A 546 -6.14 51.49 12.34
C ALA A 546 -5.96 50.26 13.27
N ARG A 547 -5.25 49.23 12.80
CA ARG A 547 -3.78 49.08 12.79
C ARG A 547 -3.15 48.99 14.18
N ALA A 548 -2.47 47.85 14.34
CA ALA A 548 -1.14 47.70 14.94
C ALA A 548 -1.10 47.88 16.48
N ARG A 549 -0.25 47.21 17.25
CA ARG A 549 0.83 46.24 17.07
C ARG A 549 1.30 45.96 18.50
N VAL A 550 1.87 44.77 18.72
CA VAL A 550 2.85 44.47 19.79
C VAL A 550 2.27 44.49 21.20
N GLY A 551 2.39 43.46 22.02
CA GLY A 551 3.35 42.36 22.05
C GLY A 551 3.86 42.24 23.48
N ALA A 552 4.29 41.02 23.82
CA ALA A 552 5.03 40.67 25.03
C ALA A 552 4.24 40.84 26.35
N SER A 553 4.38 40.01 27.36
CA SER A 553 5.16 38.81 27.64
C SER A 553 4.75 38.39 29.06
N ALA A 554 5.00 37.12 29.41
CA ALA A 554 5.69 36.71 30.65
C ALA A 554 5.27 37.37 31.98
N ASP A 555 4.90 36.66 33.03
CA ASP A 555 5.59 35.54 33.66
C ASP A 555 4.60 35.03 34.72
N SER A 556 4.44 33.72 34.89
CA SER A 556 4.99 32.95 36.02
C SER A 556 4.91 33.65 37.38
N ASP A 557 4.06 33.12 38.25
CA ASP A 557 4.38 32.67 39.61
C ASP A 557 3.06 32.10 40.18
N ALA A 558 2.93 30.80 40.43
CA ALA A 558 3.54 30.02 41.51
C ALA A 558 3.01 30.40 42.91
N VAL A 559 2.90 29.37 43.75
CA VAL A 559 2.52 29.35 45.18
C VAL A 559 1.00 29.24 45.39
N ALA A 560 0.45 28.03 45.50
CA ALA A 560 0.51 27.09 46.63
C ALA A 560 -0.38 27.48 47.81
N ASP A 561 -1.22 26.49 48.14
CA ASP A 561 -1.45 25.96 49.48
C ASP A 561 -2.87 26.10 50.06
N ALA A 562 -3.23 25.01 50.75
CA ALA A 562 -4.33 24.81 51.70
C ALA A 562 -5.76 25.07 51.18
N GLY A 563 -6.67 24.10 51.04
CA GLY A 563 -6.88 22.93 51.89
C GLY A 563 -7.93 23.24 52.95
N VAL A 564 -9.23 23.02 52.66
CA VAL A 564 -10.27 22.77 53.67
C VAL A 564 -11.36 21.86 53.08
N LYS A 565 -11.60 20.75 53.78
CA LYS A 565 -12.76 19.87 53.65
C LYS A 565 -14.05 20.61 54.06
N LEU A 566 -15.11 20.44 53.28
CA LEU A 566 -16.46 20.40 53.84
C LEU A 566 -17.28 19.33 53.12
N GLU A 567 -17.73 18.37 53.93
CA GLU A 567 -18.77 17.41 53.60
C GLU A 567 -20.12 18.13 53.55
N THR A 568 -20.90 17.88 52.50
CA THR A 568 -22.36 17.78 52.60
C THR A 568 -22.86 16.69 51.64
N ARG A 569 -23.56 15.73 52.25
CA ARG A 569 -24.50 14.78 51.64
C ARG A 569 -25.59 15.58 50.88
N ASP A 570 -26.22 15.13 49.82
CA ASP A 570 -27.06 13.92 49.71
C ASP A 570 -27.36 13.63 48.21
N SER A 571 -27.25 12.37 47.80
CA SER A 571 -28.35 11.49 47.36
C SER A 571 -29.04 11.84 46.04
N ALA A 572 -28.66 11.13 44.97
CA ALA A 572 -29.58 10.48 44.02
C ALA A 572 -28.80 9.72 42.94
N ALA A 573 -28.57 8.41 43.12
CA ALA A 573 -28.34 7.47 42.02
C ALA A 573 -28.28 6.02 42.54
N ALA A 574 -29.45 5.45 42.78
CA ALA A 574 -29.62 4.01 42.95
C ALA A 574 -30.67 3.53 41.95
N ALA A 575 -30.23 3.08 40.78
CA ALA A 575 -30.93 2.12 39.94
C ALA A 575 -29.99 1.70 38.78
N SER A 576 -30.00 0.40 38.46
CA SER A 576 -29.27 -0.26 37.37
C SER A 576 -27.84 -0.72 37.65
N ARG A 577 -27.70 -1.70 38.55
CA ARG A 577 -26.71 -2.78 38.43
C ARG A 577 -27.31 -4.07 39.00
N ALA A 578 -27.79 -4.93 38.12
CA ALA A 578 -27.98 -6.35 38.38
C ALA A 578 -27.92 -7.08 37.03
N ILE A 579 -27.43 -8.33 37.07
CA ILE A 579 -27.22 -9.29 35.97
C ILE A 579 -25.81 -9.26 35.37
N SER A 580 -24.87 -9.92 36.07
CA SER A 580 -23.99 -10.97 35.52
C SER A 580 -23.01 -11.42 36.62
N GLU A 581 -23.46 -12.31 37.51
CA GLU A 581 -22.58 -13.09 38.38
C GLU A 581 -22.63 -14.55 37.92
N ALA A 582 -21.48 -15.07 37.49
CA ALA A 582 -21.26 -16.50 37.29
C ALA A 582 -20.72 -17.11 38.59
N PRO A 583 -21.19 -18.30 39.02
CA PRO A 583 -20.87 -18.84 40.33
C PRO A 583 -19.56 -19.67 40.39
N ASP A 584 -19.06 -19.74 41.62
CA ASP A 584 -18.14 -20.70 42.24
C ASP A 584 -16.65 -20.75 41.86
N ALA A 585 -15.85 -20.18 42.77
CA ALA A 585 -14.45 -20.53 42.98
C ALA A 585 -14.32 -21.43 44.22
N PRO A 586 -13.67 -22.61 44.15
CA PRO A 586 -13.22 -23.31 45.34
C PRO A 586 -11.79 -22.89 45.74
N ALA A 587 -11.55 -22.92 47.05
CA ALA A 587 -10.35 -22.52 47.78
C ALA A 587 -9.05 -23.25 47.34
N PRO A 588 -7.86 -22.68 47.60
CA PRO A 588 -6.59 -23.21 47.10
C PRO A 588 -6.17 -24.46 47.88
N LEU A 589 -6.16 -25.61 47.21
CA LEU A 589 -5.51 -26.84 47.67
C LEU A 589 -4.03 -26.82 47.25
N VAL A 590 -3.15 -26.90 48.24
CA VAL A 590 -1.71 -27.09 48.09
C VAL A 590 -1.46 -28.43 47.41
N ALA A 591 -1.00 -28.39 46.15
CA ALA A 591 -0.52 -29.57 45.42
C ALA A 591 0.96 -29.41 45.09
N SER A 592 1.76 -30.38 45.52
CA SER A 592 3.20 -30.47 45.27
C SER A 592 3.51 -30.55 43.77
N PRO A 593 4.52 -29.82 43.25
CA PRO A 593 4.85 -29.88 41.84
C PRO A 593 5.55 -31.21 41.50
N ARG A 594 4.93 -32.01 40.62
CA ARG A 594 5.64 -33.02 39.84
C ARG A 594 6.44 -32.30 38.75
N SER A 595 7.73 -32.63 38.69
CA SER A 595 8.75 -32.07 37.81
C SER A 595 8.41 -32.24 36.33
N ALA A 596 8.02 -31.14 35.67
CA ALA A 596 8.22 -30.97 34.23
C ALA A 596 9.69 -30.61 33.98
N PRO A 597 10.30 -31.04 32.85
CA PRO A 597 11.69 -30.71 32.55
C PRO A 597 11.85 -29.20 32.51
N THR A 598 12.81 -28.71 33.29
CA THR A 598 13.22 -27.32 33.33
C THR A 598 13.82 -26.95 31.97
N GLU A 599 13.00 -26.42 31.06
CA GLU A 599 13.52 -25.77 29.87
C GLU A 599 14.31 -24.53 30.29
N ILE A 600 15.58 -24.54 29.92
CA ILE A 600 16.56 -23.51 30.21
C ILE A 600 16.09 -22.23 29.49
N ASP A 601 15.65 -21.24 30.26
CA ASP A 601 15.34 -19.89 29.80
C ASP A 601 16.68 -19.22 29.40
N LEU A 602 17.17 -19.53 28.19
CA LEU A 602 18.42 -19.00 27.67
C LEU A 602 18.29 -17.46 27.53
N PRO A 603 19.20 -16.68 28.13
CA PRO A 603 19.13 -15.22 28.10
C PRO A 603 19.28 -14.68 26.67
N HIS A 604 18.42 -13.72 26.35
CA HIS A 604 18.26 -13.14 25.00
C HIS A 604 19.52 -12.46 24.48
N ARG A 605 19.86 -12.71 23.20
CA ARG A 605 20.65 -11.77 22.40
C ARG A 605 19.70 -10.74 21.80
N ALA A 606 19.97 -9.45 22.05
CA ALA A 606 19.21 -8.32 21.47
C ALA A 606 19.24 -8.30 19.92
N PHE A 607 20.16 -9.04 19.31
CA PHE A 607 20.33 -9.15 17.87
C PHE A 607 20.72 -10.58 17.45
N SER A 608 20.05 -11.11 16.43
CA SER A 608 20.35 -12.38 15.77
C SER A 608 20.80 -12.16 14.34
N ALA A 609 22.07 -12.46 14.07
CA ALA A 609 22.64 -12.42 12.73
C ALA A 609 21.90 -13.37 11.77
N GLN A 610 21.43 -14.52 12.24
CA GLN A 610 20.68 -15.48 11.42
C GLN A 610 19.38 -14.86 10.88
N ARG A 611 18.65 -14.08 11.68
CA ARG A 611 17.41 -13.42 11.24
C ARG A 611 17.69 -12.29 10.25
N ALA A 612 18.68 -11.45 10.54
CA ALA A 612 19.10 -10.39 9.62
C ALA A 612 19.58 -10.94 8.27
N LEU A 613 20.39 -12.01 8.29
CA LEU A 613 20.83 -12.72 7.08
C LEU A 613 19.66 -13.37 6.32
N SER A 614 18.61 -13.81 7.01
CA SER A 614 17.42 -14.38 6.37
C SER A 614 16.62 -13.32 5.61
N TYR A 615 16.44 -12.12 6.18
CA TYR A 615 15.86 -10.99 5.45
C TYR A 615 16.74 -10.55 4.28
N MET A 616 18.05 -10.48 4.47
CA MET A 616 19.01 -10.17 3.40
C MET A 616 18.90 -11.18 2.24
N TRP A 617 18.86 -12.47 2.55
CA TRP A 617 18.70 -13.52 1.55
C TRP A 617 17.38 -13.40 0.78
N ARG A 618 16.27 -13.13 1.49
CA ARG A 618 14.96 -12.91 0.86
C ARG A 618 14.98 -11.69 -0.06
N GLU A 619 15.47 -10.55 0.43
CA GLU A 619 15.52 -9.30 -0.34
C GLU A 619 16.43 -9.45 -1.58
N MET A 620 17.52 -10.21 -1.48
CA MET A 620 18.36 -10.56 -2.63
C MET A 620 17.62 -11.42 -3.67
N LEU A 621 16.78 -12.38 -3.22
CA LEU A 621 15.93 -13.16 -4.13
C LEU A 621 14.89 -12.29 -4.82
N GLU A 622 14.28 -11.34 -4.10
CA GLU A 622 13.34 -10.38 -4.68
C GLU A 622 14.03 -9.55 -5.77
N LEU A 623 15.20 -8.96 -5.48
CA LEU A 623 15.98 -8.19 -6.46
C LEU A 623 16.38 -9.02 -7.69
N ARG A 624 16.70 -10.30 -7.51
CA ARG A 624 17.04 -11.20 -8.62
C ARG A 624 15.82 -11.55 -9.48
N ARG A 625 14.64 -11.68 -8.87
CA ARG A 625 13.38 -12.07 -9.54
C ARG A 625 12.60 -10.87 -10.09
N ASP A 626 12.90 -9.66 -9.65
CA ASP A 626 12.35 -8.40 -10.14
C ASP A 626 13.37 -7.69 -11.05
N PRO A 627 13.41 -8.04 -12.37
CA PRO A 627 14.36 -7.45 -13.30
C PRO A 627 14.12 -5.95 -13.49
N VAL A 628 12.89 -5.46 -13.33
CA VAL A 628 12.56 -4.05 -13.49
C VAL A 628 13.26 -3.22 -12.42
N ARG A 629 13.18 -3.65 -11.15
CA ARG A 629 13.85 -2.98 -10.05
C ARG A 629 15.37 -2.96 -10.22
N ALA A 630 15.96 -4.12 -10.53
CA ALA A 630 17.41 -4.23 -10.72
C ALA A 630 17.90 -3.38 -11.92
N THR A 631 17.15 -3.38 -13.02
CA THR A 631 17.46 -2.60 -14.22
C THR A 631 17.37 -1.10 -13.94
N LEU A 632 16.32 -0.65 -13.26
CA LEU A 632 16.15 0.76 -12.88
C LEU A 632 17.29 1.25 -11.98
N ALA A 633 17.76 0.40 -11.06
CA ALA A 633 18.86 0.72 -10.16
C ALA A 633 20.20 0.94 -10.89
N LEU A 634 20.54 0.01 -11.79
CA LEU A 634 21.84 0.00 -12.47
C LEU A 634 21.82 0.88 -13.73
N ILE A 635 20.93 0.58 -14.68
CA ILE A 635 20.87 1.25 -15.98
C ILE A 635 20.34 2.68 -15.82
N GLY A 636 19.35 2.90 -14.95
CA GLY A 636 18.78 4.24 -14.73
C GLY A 636 19.82 5.28 -14.31
N SER A 637 20.76 4.89 -13.44
CA SER A 637 21.88 5.74 -13.02
C SER A 637 22.80 6.10 -14.17
N LEU A 638 23.16 5.11 -15.00
CA LEU A 638 24.08 5.30 -16.12
C LEU A 638 23.46 6.19 -17.20
N VAL A 639 22.18 5.96 -17.53
CA VAL A 639 21.44 6.80 -18.47
C VAL A 639 21.36 8.23 -17.98
N LEU A 640 20.97 8.44 -16.71
CA LEU A 640 20.85 9.79 -16.16
C LEU A 640 22.22 10.50 -16.07
N MET A 641 23.29 9.76 -15.77
CA MET A 641 24.66 10.27 -15.84
C MET A 641 25.03 10.72 -17.25
N CYS A 642 24.65 9.97 -18.30
CA CYS A 642 24.84 10.40 -19.69
C CYS A 642 24.01 11.62 -20.05
N VAL A 643 22.72 11.63 -19.69
CA VAL A 643 21.83 12.76 -19.96
C VAL A 643 22.34 14.03 -19.31
N ILE A 644 22.79 13.97 -18.05
CA ILE A 644 23.32 15.15 -17.34
C ILE A 644 24.72 15.51 -17.87
N GLY A 645 25.58 14.53 -18.11
CA GLY A 645 26.94 14.75 -18.60
C GLY A 645 26.98 15.39 -19.98
N ILE A 646 26.13 14.95 -20.90
CA ILE A 646 26.03 15.50 -22.26
C ILE A 646 25.13 16.74 -22.29
N GLY A 647 24.03 16.74 -21.54
CA GLY A 647 22.98 17.77 -21.62
C GLY A 647 23.31 19.08 -20.91
N ILE A 648 24.22 19.10 -19.93
CA ILE A 648 24.66 20.31 -19.24
C ILE A 648 26.09 20.65 -19.67
N SER A 649 26.28 21.01 -20.94
CA SER A 649 27.54 21.62 -21.39
C SER A 649 27.44 23.14 -21.28
N LEU A 650 28.31 23.74 -20.45
CA LEU A 650 28.53 25.17 -20.38
C LEU A 650 29.79 25.58 -21.16
N ASP A 651 30.39 24.63 -21.90
CA ASP A 651 31.63 24.86 -22.64
C ASP A 651 31.36 25.80 -23.80
N VAL A 652 32.25 26.79 -23.95
CA VAL A 652 32.14 27.86 -24.95
C VAL A 652 33.01 27.51 -26.15
N GLU A 653 32.47 26.66 -27.02
CA GLU A 653 33.04 26.35 -28.34
C GLU A 653 32.05 26.83 -29.42
N ASP A 654 32.56 27.26 -30.57
CA ASP A 654 31.78 27.73 -31.75
C ASP A 654 30.84 28.95 -31.53
N LEU A 655 31.33 30.04 -30.92
CA LEU A 655 30.54 31.27 -30.75
C LEU A 655 30.28 31.95 -32.10
N THR A 656 29.01 32.06 -32.50
CA THR A 656 28.66 32.76 -33.73
C THR A 656 28.80 34.27 -33.56
N TYR A 657 29.54 34.91 -34.48
CA TYR A 657 29.66 36.36 -34.50
C TYR A 657 29.52 36.95 -35.90
N ALA A 658 29.12 38.22 -35.96
CA ALA A 658 29.13 39.01 -37.19
C ALA A 658 29.53 40.45 -36.91
N VAL A 659 30.07 41.12 -37.93
CA VAL A 659 30.54 42.51 -37.83
C VAL A 659 29.64 43.41 -38.67
N LEU A 660 29.19 44.51 -38.07
CA LEU A 660 28.57 45.66 -38.72
C LEU A 660 29.67 46.71 -38.94
N ASP A 661 30.29 46.68 -40.12
CA ASP A 661 31.36 47.63 -40.48
C ASP A 661 30.79 48.84 -41.24
N ARG A 662 30.73 50.00 -40.54
CA ARG A 662 30.32 51.28 -41.13
C ARG A 662 31.47 52.14 -41.65
N ASP A 663 32.73 51.73 -41.41
CA ASP A 663 33.91 52.46 -41.85
C ASP A 663 34.41 51.96 -43.21
N GLN A 664 34.34 50.64 -43.43
CA GLN A 664 34.73 49.97 -44.67
C GLN A 664 36.14 50.35 -45.16
N THR A 665 37.08 50.47 -44.23
CA THR A 665 38.49 50.78 -44.50
C THR A 665 39.38 49.55 -44.31
N GLU A 666 40.64 49.63 -44.75
CA GLU A 666 41.61 48.55 -44.49
C GLU A 666 41.81 48.32 -42.98
N LEU A 667 41.72 49.38 -42.16
CA LEU A 667 41.88 49.26 -40.71
C LEU A 667 40.67 48.61 -40.03
N SER A 668 39.45 48.90 -40.48
CA SER A 668 38.26 48.23 -39.95
C SER A 668 38.21 46.76 -40.36
N HIS A 669 38.66 46.45 -41.57
CA HIS A 669 38.79 45.06 -42.05
C HIS A 669 39.86 44.28 -41.27
N ASP A 670 41.02 44.89 -41.01
CA ASP A 670 42.08 44.30 -40.18
C ASP A 670 41.59 43.98 -38.75
N TYR A 671 40.84 44.90 -38.13
CA TYR A 671 40.22 44.66 -36.83
C TYR A 671 39.26 43.45 -36.87
N ALA A 672 38.41 43.35 -37.90
CA ALA A 672 37.48 42.24 -38.06
C ALA A 672 38.20 40.89 -38.32
N LEU A 673 39.28 40.89 -39.10
CA LEU A 673 40.11 39.72 -39.36
C LEU A 673 40.86 39.21 -38.12
N ASN A 674 41.22 40.10 -37.18
CA ASN A 674 41.84 39.69 -35.93
C ASN A 674 40.92 38.76 -35.10
N LEU A 675 39.61 38.97 -35.19
CA LEU A 675 38.59 38.13 -34.52
C LEU A 675 38.36 36.79 -35.22
N SER A 676 38.46 36.74 -36.55
CA SER A 676 38.21 35.51 -37.34
C SER A 676 39.30 34.45 -37.17
N GLY A 677 40.50 34.85 -36.74
CA GLY A 677 41.63 33.95 -36.48
C GLY A 677 41.51 33.09 -35.22
N SER A 678 40.48 33.28 -34.38
CA SER A 678 40.31 32.57 -33.12
C SER A 678 39.51 31.28 -33.26
N ARG A 679 39.98 30.20 -32.64
CA ARG A 679 39.26 28.90 -32.56
C ARG A 679 37.92 28.94 -31.82
N TYR A 680 37.63 30.04 -31.11
CA TYR A 680 36.42 30.17 -30.28
C TYR A 680 35.26 30.83 -31.02
N PHE A 681 35.52 31.47 -32.16
CA PHE A 681 34.54 32.28 -32.89
C PHE A 681 34.30 31.72 -34.30
N VAL A 682 33.03 31.62 -34.69
CA VAL A 682 32.59 31.20 -36.02
C VAL A 682 31.96 32.41 -36.70
N GLU A 683 32.64 32.91 -37.72
CA GLU A 683 32.17 34.08 -38.48
C GLU A 683 30.90 33.73 -39.27
N ARG A 684 29.89 34.58 -39.14
CA ARG A 684 28.65 34.58 -39.93
C ARG A 684 28.70 35.74 -40.93
N PRO A 685 27.83 35.73 -41.97
CA PRO A 685 27.78 36.84 -42.93
C PRO A 685 27.68 38.20 -42.23
N ALA A 686 28.41 39.19 -42.75
CA ALA A 686 28.47 40.55 -42.21
C ALA A 686 27.07 41.19 -42.12
N LEU A 687 26.90 42.10 -41.16
CA LEU A 687 25.65 42.79 -40.88
C LEU A 687 25.51 44.04 -41.77
N SER A 688 24.33 44.28 -42.33
CA SER A 688 24.06 45.48 -43.14
C SER A 688 23.50 46.66 -42.34
N ASP A 689 22.67 46.38 -41.33
CA ASP A 689 22.05 47.43 -40.52
C ASP A 689 21.73 46.96 -39.08
N TYR A 690 21.24 47.89 -38.26
CA TYR A 690 20.94 47.63 -36.86
C TYR A 690 19.67 46.76 -36.68
N ALA A 691 18.73 46.81 -37.61
CA ALA A 691 17.52 45.98 -37.55
C ALA A 691 17.84 44.51 -37.85
N GLU A 692 18.79 44.27 -38.76
CA GLU A 692 19.34 42.94 -39.02
C GLU A 692 20.14 42.42 -37.82
N LEU A 693 21.00 43.26 -37.22
CA LEU A 693 21.73 42.91 -35.99
C LEU A 693 20.78 42.44 -34.91
N ASP A 694 19.76 43.24 -34.60
CA ASP A 694 18.79 42.95 -33.56
C ASP A 694 17.96 41.70 -33.90
N ARG A 695 17.49 41.54 -35.14
CA ARG A 695 16.78 40.33 -35.59
C ARG A 695 17.64 39.07 -35.42
N ARG A 696 18.89 39.08 -35.90
CA ARG A 696 19.78 37.91 -35.87
C ARG A 696 20.25 37.56 -34.45
N MET A 697 20.38 38.55 -33.57
CA MET A 697 20.60 38.34 -32.13
C MET A 697 19.36 37.74 -31.46
N ARG A 698 18.15 38.27 -31.72
CA ARG A 698 16.90 37.76 -31.16
C ARG A 698 16.59 36.33 -31.61
N ASP A 699 16.89 36.00 -32.86
CA ASP A 699 16.68 34.67 -33.43
C ASP A 699 17.75 33.66 -32.97
N GLY A 700 18.74 34.09 -32.17
CA GLY A 700 19.82 33.26 -31.65
C GLY A 700 20.86 32.85 -32.71
N GLU A 701 20.86 33.52 -33.88
CA GLU A 701 21.83 33.27 -34.95
C GLU A 701 23.23 33.79 -34.57
N LEU A 702 23.28 34.90 -33.82
CA LEU A 702 24.50 35.55 -33.34
C LEU A 702 24.55 35.55 -31.81
N SER A 703 25.69 35.14 -31.26
CA SER A 703 26.00 35.26 -29.81
C SER A 703 26.78 36.54 -29.50
N LEU A 704 27.45 37.11 -30.51
CA LEU A 704 28.22 38.35 -30.45
C LEU A 704 28.01 39.15 -31.75
N ALA A 705 27.73 40.44 -31.64
CA ALA A 705 27.78 41.36 -32.77
C ALA A 705 28.71 42.53 -32.47
N ILE A 706 29.55 42.89 -33.44
CA ILE A 706 30.54 43.95 -33.30
C ILE A 706 30.17 45.10 -34.24
N GLU A 707 30.08 46.31 -33.72
CA GLU A 707 29.77 47.53 -34.47
C GLU A 707 31.00 48.43 -34.56
N ILE A 708 31.50 48.62 -35.79
CA ILE A 708 32.57 49.57 -36.07
C ILE A 708 31.93 50.89 -36.53
N PRO A 709 32.18 52.03 -35.84
CA PRO A 709 31.55 53.30 -36.17
C PRO A 709 32.06 53.86 -37.51
N PRO A 710 31.31 54.76 -38.16
CA PRO A 710 31.81 55.45 -39.35
C PRO A 710 33.01 56.34 -39.00
N HIS A 711 33.95 56.50 -39.94
CA HIS A 711 35.18 57.29 -39.76
C HIS A 711 36.17 56.72 -38.75
N PHE A 712 36.03 55.45 -38.38
CA PHE A 712 36.89 54.74 -37.43
C PHE A 712 38.38 54.90 -37.76
N ALA A 713 38.83 54.59 -38.98
CA ALA A 713 40.25 54.71 -39.34
C ALA A 713 40.76 56.14 -39.21
N ARG A 714 39.99 57.11 -39.69
CA ARG A 714 40.36 58.53 -39.68
C ARG A 714 40.50 59.07 -38.26
N ASP A 715 39.61 58.68 -37.37
CA ASP A 715 39.60 59.17 -36.00
C ASP A 715 40.68 58.48 -35.15
N VAL A 716 40.93 57.19 -35.38
CA VAL A 716 42.07 56.47 -34.78
C VAL A 716 43.40 57.09 -35.22
N GLU A 717 43.57 57.42 -36.50
CA GLU A 717 44.78 58.07 -37.04
C GLU A 717 45.06 59.46 -36.45
N ARG A 718 44.01 60.17 -36.04
CA ARG A 718 44.12 61.49 -35.40
C ARG A 718 44.38 61.40 -33.89
N GLY A 719 44.45 60.20 -33.34
CA GLY A 719 44.55 59.97 -31.90
C GLY A 719 43.27 60.34 -31.14
N ALA A 720 42.12 60.39 -31.81
CA ALA A 720 40.83 60.60 -31.17
C ALA A 720 40.35 59.32 -30.48
N SER A 721 39.57 59.46 -29.40
CA SER A 721 38.95 58.33 -28.72
C SER A 721 37.77 57.79 -29.53
N VAL A 722 37.88 56.59 -30.06
CA VAL A 722 36.80 55.92 -30.82
C VAL A 722 36.20 54.78 -29.99
N GLN A 723 34.89 54.57 -30.11
CA GLN A 723 34.15 53.53 -29.38
C GLN A 723 33.66 52.46 -30.36
N ILE A 724 34.09 51.21 -30.16
CA ILE A 724 33.57 50.04 -30.88
C ILE A 724 32.44 49.43 -30.06
N GLY A 725 31.29 49.20 -30.67
CA GLY A 725 30.15 48.55 -30.02
C GLY A 725 30.32 47.04 -29.97
N MET A 726 30.00 46.42 -28.83
CA MET A 726 29.97 44.97 -28.67
C MET A 726 28.65 44.56 -28.03
N TRP A 727 27.81 43.89 -28.81
CA TRP A 727 26.52 43.37 -28.37
C TRP A 727 26.67 41.88 -28.07
N ILE A 728 26.46 41.48 -26.82
CA ILE A 728 26.62 40.09 -26.36
C ILE A 728 25.26 39.59 -25.88
N ASP A 729 24.91 38.36 -26.24
CA ASP A 729 23.72 37.70 -25.70
C ASP A 729 23.89 37.44 -24.19
N GLY A 730 23.14 38.21 -23.39
CA GLY A 730 23.14 38.13 -21.93
C GLY A 730 22.19 37.09 -21.33
N ALA A 731 21.46 36.30 -22.15
CA ALA A 731 20.51 35.31 -21.64
C ALA A 731 21.17 34.25 -20.74
N MET A 732 22.46 33.99 -20.93
CA MET A 732 23.31 33.16 -20.08
C MET A 732 24.49 33.96 -19.53
N PRO A 733 24.40 34.53 -18.30
CA PRO A 733 25.40 35.45 -17.76
C PRO A 733 26.84 34.92 -17.75
N GLN A 734 27.03 33.64 -17.41
CA GLN A 734 28.37 33.04 -17.35
C GLN A 734 29.00 32.86 -18.75
N ARG A 735 28.18 32.56 -19.76
CA ARG A 735 28.62 32.50 -21.16
C ARG A 735 28.92 33.90 -21.68
N ALA A 736 28.07 34.88 -21.35
CA ALA A 736 28.24 36.28 -21.72
C ALA A 736 29.54 36.89 -21.15
N GLU A 737 29.85 36.65 -19.86
CA GLU A 737 31.12 37.12 -19.27
C GLU A 737 32.34 36.46 -19.91
N THR A 738 32.21 35.20 -20.33
CA THR A 738 33.28 34.50 -21.05
C THR A 738 33.51 35.11 -22.44
N ILE A 739 32.43 35.37 -23.20
CA ILE A 739 32.49 36.08 -24.50
C ILE A 739 33.15 37.45 -24.30
N ARG A 740 32.67 38.21 -23.32
CA ARG A 740 33.20 39.53 -22.96
C ARG A 740 34.69 39.48 -22.67
N GLY A 741 35.15 38.52 -21.88
CA GLY A 741 36.56 38.31 -21.56
C GLY A 741 37.42 38.06 -22.80
N TYR A 742 36.97 37.18 -23.70
CA TYR A 742 37.68 36.89 -24.95
C TYR A 742 37.73 38.11 -25.88
N THR A 743 36.60 38.80 -26.09
CA THR A 743 36.54 39.95 -27.00
C THR A 743 37.38 41.12 -26.49
N ILE A 744 37.40 41.38 -25.17
CA ILE A 744 38.29 42.38 -24.56
C ILE A 744 39.76 41.99 -24.73
N GLY A 745 40.09 40.71 -24.54
CA GLY A 745 41.45 40.20 -24.74
C GLY A 745 41.96 40.41 -26.17
N MET A 746 41.12 40.08 -27.16
CA MET A 746 41.44 40.27 -28.59
C MET A 746 41.58 41.75 -28.96
N HIS A 747 40.65 42.59 -28.50
CA HIS A 747 40.75 44.04 -28.70
C HIS A 747 42.05 44.61 -28.13
N THR A 748 42.43 44.19 -26.92
CA THR A 748 43.67 44.61 -26.28
C THR A 748 44.90 44.15 -27.06
N MET A 749 44.89 42.91 -27.56
CA MET A 749 45.96 42.37 -28.40
C MET A 749 46.11 43.14 -29.72
N TRP A 750 45.00 43.47 -30.38
CA TRP A 750 45.00 44.30 -31.59
C TRP A 750 45.55 45.71 -31.31
N LEU A 751 45.19 46.33 -30.18
CA LEU A 751 45.74 47.63 -29.80
C LEU A 751 47.27 47.59 -29.62
N TYR A 752 47.82 46.52 -29.04
CA TYR A 752 49.26 46.35 -28.91
C TYR A 752 49.94 46.19 -30.27
N ASP A 753 49.35 45.39 -31.16
CA ASP A 753 49.86 45.18 -32.51
C ASP A 753 49.90 46.50 -33.31
N GLN A 754 48.82 47.28 -33.25
CA GLN A 754 48.76 48.60 -33.87
C GLN A 754 49.75 49.59 -33.25
N ALA A 755 49.92 49.60 -31.93
CA ALA A 755 50.91 50.46 -31.27
C ALA A 755 52.35 50.11 -31.69
N GLN A 756 52.66 48.83 -31.84
CA GLN A 756 53.97 48.35 -32.25
C GLN A 756 54.25 48.61 -33.73
N HIS A 757 53.29 48.33 -34.62
CA HIS A 757 53.46 48.47 -36.06
C HIS A 757 53.34 49.92 -36.55
N ARG A 758 52.48 50.76 -35.96
CA ARG A 758 52.25 52.14 -36.44
C ARG A 758 53.05 53.21 -35.69
N LEU A 759 53.20 53.08 -34.37
CA LEU A 759 53.84 54.11 -33.54
C LEU A 759 55.31 53.79 -33.24
N GLY A 760 55.78 52.59 -33.62
CA GLY A 760 57.11 52.10 -33.23
C GLY A 760 57.29 51.98 -31.72
N MET A 761 56.19 52.03 -30.96
CA MET A 761 56.17 51.98 -29.51
C MET A 761 55.99 50.54 -29.07
N THR A 762 57.06 49.91 -28.58
CA THR A 762 56.96 48.66 -27.83
C THR A 762 56.43 48.97 -26.43
N ALA A 763 55.11 49.10 -26.30
CA ALA A 763 54.44 49.20 -25.01
C ALA A 763 54.37 47.81 -24.38
N ALA A 764 55.50 47.30 -23.86
CA ALA A 764 55.46 46.07 -23.06
C ALA A 764 54.73 46.37 -21.73
N PRO A 765 53.65 45.65 -21.38
CA PRO A 765 53.06 45.79 -20.06
C PRO A 765 54.11 45.47 -18.99
N ARG A 766 54.35 46.41 -18.06
CA ARG A 766 55.40 46.25 -17.01
C ARG A 766 55.06 45.16 -15.99
N ALA A 767 53.82 44.71 -15.95
CA ALA A 767 53.36 43.53 -15.22
C ALA A 767 52.08 43.00 -15.88
N ASP A 768 51.93 41.67 -15.93
CA ASP A 768 50.75 40.98 -16.44
C ASP A 768 50.23 39.99 -15.39
N ILE A 769 48.90 39.93 -15.23
CA ILE A 769 48.24 38.98 -14.34
C ILE A 769 47.77 37.80 -15.17
N VAL A 770 48.60 36.76 -15.24
CA VAL A 770 48.25 35.53 -15.95
C VAL A 770 47.40 34.64 -15.05
N THR A 771 46.10 34.62 -15.31
CA THR A 771 45.18 33.70 -14.63
C THR A 771 45.43 32.27 -15.10
N ARG A 772 45.89 31.39 -14.20
CA ARG A 772 46.11 29.96 -14.48
C ARG A 772 45.27 29.10 -13.54
N TYR A 773 44.31 28.38 -14.08
CA TYR A 773 43.55 27.40 -13.31
C TYR A 773 44.43 26.18 -13.01
N ARG A 774 44.66 25.91 -11.73
CA ARG A 774 45.48 24.77 -11.29
C ARG A 774 44.79 23.42 -11.46
N TYR A 775 43.46 23.42 -11.46
CA TYR A 775 42.63 22.24 -11.65
C TYR A 775 41.63 22.56 -12.76
N ASN A 776 41.55 21.68 -13.77
CA ASN A 776 40.76 21.91 -14.99
C ASN A 776 41.21 23.18 -15.76
N PRO A 777 42.43 23.20 -16.34
CA PRO A 777 43.00 24.39 -16.99
C PRO A 777 42.16 24.91 -18.15
N ASP A 778 41.49 24.01 -18.87
CA ASP A 778 40.63 24.31 -20.01
C ASP A 778 39.18 24.64 -19.61
N VAL A 779 38.87 24.65 -18.31
CA VAL A 779 37.53 24.96 -17.76
C VAL A 779 36.41 24.11 -18.37
N LYS A 780 36.71 22.85 -18.73
CA LYS A 780 35.73 21.92 -19.31
C LYS A 780 34.63 21.54 -18.32
N SER A 781 33.40 21.42 -18.80
CA SER A 781 32.22 21.10 -17.99
C SER A 781 32.25 19.65 -17.50
N LEU A 782 32.65 18.71 -18.36
CA LEU A 782 32.64 17.27 -18.05
C LEU A 782 33.48 16.88 -16.81
N PRO A 783 34.77 17.28 -16.68
CA PRO A 783 35.57 16.95 -15.50
C PRO A 783 35.05 17.59 -14.20
N ALA A 784 34.26 18.65 -14.28
CA ALA A 784 33.65 19.31 -13.12
C ALA A 784 32.31 18.66 -12.72
N MET A 785 31.47 18.32 -13.70
CA MET A 785 30.11 17.84 -13.49
C MET A 785 30.05 16.36 -13.13
N ILE A 786 30.81 15.50 -13.83
CA ILE A 786 30.74 14.04 -13.62
C ILE A 786 31.03 13.63 -12.15
N PRO A 787 32.11 14.11 -11.49
CA PRO A 787 32.36 13.82 -10.09
C PRO A 787 31.27 14.35 -9.13
N ALA A 788 30.50 15.36 -9.56
CA ALA A 788 29.45 15.97 -8.75
C ALA A 788 28.09 15.26 -8.93
N VAL A 789 27.81 14.74 -10.12
CA VAL A 789 26.58 14.00 -10.43
C VAL A 789 26.60 12.61 -9.81
N MET A 790 27.77 11.96 -9.70
CA MET A 790 27.89 10.62 -9.09
C MET A 790 27.29 10.55 -7.66
N PRO A 791 27.68 11.41 -6.70
CA PRO A 791 27.04 11.44 -5.37
C PRO A 791 25.54 11.71 -5.39
N LEU A 792 25.04 12.56 -6.30
CA LEU A 792 23.60 12.81 -6.43
C LEU A 792 22.84 11.54 -6.82
N LEU A 793 23.35 10.79 -7.80
CA LEU A 793 22.73 9.55 -8.28
C LEU A 793 22.85 8.41 -7.26
N LEU A 794 23.99 8.30 -6.59
CA LEU A 794 24.22 7.34 -5.49
C LEU A 794 23.37 7.65 -4.25
N LEU A 795 22.93 8.88 -4.07
CA LEU A 795 21.97 9.23 -3.04
C LEU A 795 20.55 8.90 -3.47
N MET A 796 20.13 9.41 -4.63
CA MET A 796 18.74 9.39 -5.07
C MET A 796 18.21 7.97 -5.31
N LEU A 797 18.90 7.18 -6.13
CA LEU A 797 18.37 5.89 -6.59
C LEU A 797 18.37 4.82 -5.48
N PRO A 798 19.47 4.58 -4.73
CA PRO A 798 19.45 3.67 -3.60
C PRO A 798 18.46 4.06 -2.51
N ALA A 799 18.33 5.36 -2.19
CA ALA A 799 17.34 5.83 -1.23
C ALA A 799 15.92 5.51 -1.70
N MET A 800 15.59 5.84 -2.96
CA MET A 800 14.26 5.59 -3.54
C MET A 800 13.89 4.09 -3.51
N LEU A 801 14.80 3.22 -3.92
CA LEU A 801 14.57 1.77 -3.95
C LEU A 801 14.41 1.19 -2.56
N THR A 802 15.20 1.67 -1.59
CA THR A 802 15.11 1.20 -0.21
C THR A 802 13.82 1.69 0.46
N ALA A 803 13.36 2.90 0.15
CA ALA A 803 12.06 3.40 0.60
C ALA A 803 10.92 2.52 0.07
N LEU A 804 10.96 2.19 -1.23
CA LEU A 804 9.99 1.33 -1.89
C LEU A 804 9.94 -0.07 -1.26
N ALA A 805 11.08 -0.63 -0.90
CA ALA A 805 11.19 -1.97 -0.33
C ALA A 805 10.39 -2.16 0.98
N VAL A 806 10.28 -1.12 1.81
CA VAL A 806 9.51 -1.18 3.07
C VAL A 806 8.03 -0.86 2.83
N VAL A 807 7.75 0.15 1.99
CA VAL A 807 6.37 0.57 1.72
C VAL A 807 5.60 -0.49 0.95
N ARG A 808 6.25 -1.20 0.03
CA ARG A 808 5.65 -2.34 -0.68
C ARG A 808 5.15 -3.41 0.28
N GLU A 809 5.92 -3.75 1.33
CA GLU A 809 5.48 -4.74 2.32
C GLU A 809 4.29 -4.26 3.15
N ARG A 810 4.19 -2.95 3.40
CA ARG A 810 3.02 -2.36 4.06
C ARG A 810 1.78 -2.44 3.19
N GLU A 811 1.91 -2.13 1.90
CA GLU A 811 0.80 -2.20 0.94
C GLU A 811 0.35 -3.65 0.67
N LEU A 812 1.28 -4.60 0.58
CA LEU A 812 0.97 -6.01 0.37
C LEU A 812 0.54 -6.74 1.65
N GLY A 813 0.67 -6.11 2.82
CA GLY A 813 0.34 -6.72 4.12
C GLY A 813 1.38 -7.70 4.65
N SER A 814 2.43 -8.02 3.89
CA SER A 814 3.52 -8.90 4.33
C SER A 814 4.38 -8.29 5.45
N ILE A 815 4.22 -6.99 5.74
CA ILE A 815 4.77 -6.35 6.95
C ILE A 815 4.25 -6.98 8.24
N LEU A 816 3.07 -7.64 8.21
CA LEU A 816 2.54 -8.36 9.36
C LEU A 816 3.52 -9.44 9.86
N ASN A 817 4.31 -10.05 8.96
CA ASN A 817 5.34 -11.02 9.32
C ASN A 817 6.38 -10.42 10.27
N LEU A 818 6.75 -9.14 10.11
CA LEU A 818 7.65 -8.45 11.04
C LEU A 818 7.06 -8.37 12.46
N TYR A 819 5.74 -8.23 12.56
CA TYR A 819 5.09 -8.04 13.85
C TYR A 819 4.83 -9.35 14.58
N VAL A 820 4.53 -10.44 13.86
CA VAL A 820 4.19 -11.75 14.44
C VAL A 820 5.39 -12.67 14.63
N THR A 821 6.46 -12.48 13.86
CA THR A 821 7.71 -13.24 14.05
C THR A 821 8.55 -12.64 15.17
N PRO A 822 9.49 -13.42 15.76
CA PRO A 822 10.39 -12.95 16.81
C PRO A 822 11.54 -12.07 16.25
N VAL A 823 11.25 -11.18 15.31
CA VAL A 823 12.23 -10.33 14.61
C VAL A 823 12.25 -8.92 15.23
N THR A 824 13.44 -8.33 15.34
CA THR A 824 13.58 -6.93 15.79
C THR A 824 13.55 -5.95 14.61
N ARG A 825 13.18 -4.69 14.86
CA ARG A 825 13.22 -3.62 13.84
C ARG A 825 14.61 -3.48 13.23
N THR A 826 15.65 -3.62 14.05
CA THR A 826 17.04 -3.52 13.61
C THR A 826 17.43 -4.66 12.69
N GLU A 827 17.08 -5.91 13.03
CA GLU A 827 17.33 -7.08 12.17
C GLU A 827 16.65 -6.94 10.81
N PHE A 828 15.40 -6.48 10.82
CA PHE A 828 14.60 -6.23 9.61
C PHE A 828 15.22 -5.15 8.72
N LEU A 829 15.51 -3.98 9.29
CA LEU A 829 16.04 -2.83 8.54
C LEU A 829 17.43 -3.12 7.97
N ILE A 830 18.35 -3.70 8.76
CA ILE A 830 19.68 -4.07 8.28
C ILE A 830 19.58 -5.14 7.20
N GLY A 831 18.76 -6.17 7.41
CA GLY A 831 18.54 -7.23 6.44
C GLY A 831 18.06 -6.69 5.09
N LYS A 832 17.16 -5.70 5.11
CA LYS A 832 16.71 -5.00 3.89
C LYS A 832 17.78 -4.11 3.28
N GLN A 833 18.57 -3.42 4.08
CA GLN A 833 19.51 -2.40 3.61
C GLN A 833 20.70 -2.97 2.83
N VAL A 834 21.28 -4.07 3.31
CA VAL A 834 22.55 -4.61 2.78
C VAL A 834 22.50 -4.90 1.28
N PRO A 835 21.46 -5.56 0.71
CA PRO A 835 21.39 -5.82 -0.72
C PRO A 835 21.40 -4.55 -1.58
N TYR A 836 20.74 -3.48 -1.13
CA TYR A 836 20.75 -2.19 -1.85
C TYR A 836 22.09 -1.49 -1.76
N VAL A 837 22.82 -1.62 -0.64
CA VAL A 837 24.19 -1.11 -0.53
C VAL A 837 25.10 -1.84 -1.52
N VAL A 838 25.02 -3.17 -1.61
CA VAL A 838 25.80 -3.97 -2.59
C VAL A 838 25.46 -3.55 -4.02
N LEU A 839 24.18 -3.38 -4.34
CA LEU A 839 23.72 -2.93 -5.65
C LEU A 839 24.25 -1.51 -5.98
N ALA A 840 24.25 -0.60 -5.00
CA ALA A 840 24.79 0.75 -5.15
C ALA A 840 26.31 0.77 -5.32
N MET A 841 27.05 -0.15 -4.66
CA MET A 841 28.49 -0.31 -4.88
C MET A 841 28.79 -0.79 -6.31
N LEU A 842 28.04 -1.76 -6.82
CA LEU A 842 28.15 -2.21 -8.21
C LEU A 842 27.85 -1.06 -9.18
N ASN A 843 26.80 -0.29 -8.92
CA ASN A 843 26.44 0.87 -9.71
C ASN A 843 27.56 1.92 -9.75
N PHE A 844 28.18 2.23 -8.60
CA PHE A 844 29.32 3.15 -8.54
C PHE A 844 30.51 2.68 -9.39
N LEU A 845 30.82 1.38 -9.37
CA LEU A 845 31.88 0.81 -10.22
C LEU A 845 31.56 1.00 -11.70
N LEU A 846 30.32 0.72 -12.12
CA LEU A 846 29.87 0.93 -13.50
C LEU A 846 29.95 2.41 -13.91
N MET A 847 29.51 3.32 -13.04
CA MET A 847 29.60 4.76 -13.27
C MET A 847 31.06 5.24 -13.38
N THR A 848 31.97 4.68 -12.58
CA THR A 848 33.40 5.02 -12.65
C THR A 848 34.02 4.54 -13.96
N VAL A 849 33.66 3.34 -14.42
CA VAL A 849 34.08 2.83 -15.74
C VAL A 849 33.52 3.71 -16.86
N LEU A 850 32.24 4.09 -16.78
CA LEU A 850 31.61 4.98 -17.75
C LEU A 850 32.26 6.37 -17.77
N ALA A 851 32.60 6.94 -16.61
CA ALA A 851 33.33 8.21 -16.51
C ALA A 851 34.66 8.17 -17.26
N ARG A 852 35.39 7.06 -17.16
CA ARG A 852 36.67 6.88 -17.85
C ARG A 852 36.51 6.65 -19.35
N ILE A 853 35.54 5.84 -19.77
CA ILE A 853 35.40 5.40 -21.17
C ILE A 853 34.62 6.41 -22.01
N ALA A 854 33.49 6.91 -21.52
CA ALA A 854 32.60 7.77 -22.30
C ALA A 854 32.92 9.26 -22.16
N PHE A 855 33.44 9.69 -21.00
CA PHE A 855 33.68 11.12 -20.70
C PHE A 855 35.16 11.49 -20.53
N ASP A 856 36.07 10.51 -20.63
CA ASP A 856 37.52 10.67 -20.41
C ASP A 856 37.87 11.40 -19.09
N VAL A 857 37.13 11.07 -18.01
CA VAL A 857 37.35 11.62 -16.66
C VAL A 857 38.00 10.54 -15.78
N PRO A 858 39.34 10.46 -15.70
CA PRO A 858 40.02 9.48 -14.85
C PRO A 858 40.02 9.88 -13.37
N VAL A 859 40.05 8.87 -12.49
CA VAL A 859 40.29 9.05 -11.06
C VAL A 859 41.78 9.35 -10.84
N LYS A 860 42.13 10.56 -10.39
CA LYS A 860 43.54 10.98 -10.21
C LYS A 860 44.11 10.63 -8.83
N GLY A 861 43.27 10.61 -7.80
CA GLY A 861 43.67 10.33 -6.42
C GLY A 861 43.54 8.86 -6.02
N SER A 862 43.39 8.61 -4.72
CA SER A 862 43.25 7.25 -4.19
C SER A 862 41.86 6.66 -4.47
N PHE A 863 41.80 5.63 -5.32
CA PHE A 863 40.58 4.90 -5.60
C PHE A 863 40.02 4.18 -4.35
N MET A 864 40.89 3.65 -3.48
CA MET A 864 40.46 3.01 -2.22
C MET A 864 39.79 4.01 -1.26
N THR A 865 40.28 5.25 -1.21
CA THR A 865 39.67 6.33 -0.42
C THR A 865 38.27 6.63 -0.94
N LEU A 866 38.10 6.73 -2.25
CA LEU A 866 36.80 6.95 -2.87
C LEU A 866 35.84 5.77 -2.62
N LEU A 867 36.31 4.53 -2.75
CA LEU A 867 35.53 3.33 -2.50
C LEU A 867 35.01 3.26 -1.05
N LEU A 868 35.85 3.60 -0.08
CA LEU A 868 35.46 3.66 1.34
C LEU A 868 34.41 4.76 1.60
N ALA A 869 34.60 5.95 1.03
CA ALA A 869 33.64 7.04 1.15
C ALA A 869 32.28 6.66 0.55
N VAL A 870 32.27 6.03 -0.63
CA VAL A 870 31.06 5.54 -1.30
C VAL A 870 30.35 4.47 -0.47
N LEU A 871 31.09 3.55 0.16
CA LEU A 871 30.49 2.53 1.01
C LEU A 871 29.72 3.16 2.19
N ILE A 872 30.35 4.10 2.89
CA ILE A 872 29.71 4.82 4.02
C ILE A 872 28.52 5.62 3.50
N PHE A 873 28.69 6.34 2.39
CA PHE A 873 27.64 7.14 1.77
C PHE A 873 26.43 6.31 1.32
N ASN A 874 26.65 5.11 0.78
CA ASN A 874 25.57 4.21 0.38
C ASN A 874 24.77 3.69 1.58
N VAL A 875 25.41 3.44 2.72
CA VAL A 875 24.70 3.13 3.99
C VAL A 875 23.84 4.33 4.41
N VAL A 876 24.36 5.55 4.32
CA VAL A 876 23.59 6.77 4.61
C VAL A 876 22.42 6.95 3.64
N ALA A 877 22.65 6.80 2.34
CA ALA A 877 21.64 6.99 1.29
C ALA A 877 20.48 6.01 1.44
N THR A 878 20.79 4.71 1.59
CA THR A 878 19.77 3.68 1.84
C THR A 878 19.04 3.91 3.17
N GLY A 879 19.73 4.41 4.19
CA GLY A 879 19.13 4.83 5.47
C GLY A 879 18.12 5.98 5.32
N ILE A 880 18.41 6.99 4.48
CA ILE A 880 17.46 8.09 4.17
C ILE A 880 16.20 7.54 3.51
N GLY A 881 16.35 6.56 2.61
CA GLY A 881 15.23 5.84 2.01
C GLY A 881 14.36 5.13 3.05
N LEU A 882 14.99 4.38 3.96
CA LEU A 882 14.26 3.73 5.06
C LEU A 882 13.55 4.75 5.95
N LEU A 883 14.17 5.89 6.25
CA LEU A 883 13.56 6.96 7.03
C LEU A 883 12.31 7.50 6.33
N ALA A 884 12.38 7.81 5.03
CA ALA A 884 11.25 8.29 4.25
C ALA A 884 10.08 7.29 4.22
N SER A 885 10.38 5.98 4.20
CA SER A 885 9.36 4.93 4.26
C SER A 885 8.52 4.96 5.55
N THR A 886 9.04 5.54 6.64
CA THR A 886 8.32 5.58 7.91
C THR A 886 7.13 6.53 7.90
N PHE A 887 7.17 7.58 7.07
CA PHE A 887 6.16 8.65 7.00
C PHE A 887 5.05 8.40 5.98
N THR A 888 5.20 7.40 5.11
CA THR A 888 4.28 7.16 4.00
C THR A 888 3.67 5.76 4.08
N ARG A 889 2.44 5.62 3.57
CA ARG A 889 1.76 4.34 3.37
C ARG A 889 1.66 3.95 1.90
N SER A 890 1.94 4.89 0.98
CA SER A 890 1.84 4.69 -0.47
C SER A 890 3.20 4.72 -1.13
N GLN A 891 3.46 3.79 -2.06
CA GLN A 891 4.71 3.71 -2.83
C GLN A 891 4.98 5.01 -3.60
N VAL A 892 3.96 5.59 -4.24
CA VAL A 892 4.09 6.83 -5.01
C VAL A 892 4.51 7.98 -4.09
N ALA A 893 3.85 8.12 -2.94
CA ALA A 893 4.20 9.13 -1.95
C ALA A 893 5.63 8.95 -1.40
N ALA A 894 6.05 7.70 -1.18
CA ALA A 894 7.39 7.37 -0.71
C ALA A 894 8.48 7.77 -1.72
N ILE A 895 8.26 7.48 -3.01
CA ILE A 895 9.16 7.85 -4.11
C ILE A 895 9.29 9.37 -4.18
N VAL A 896 8.15 10.09 -4.24
CA VAL A 896 8.14 11.56 -4.33
C VAL A 896 8.83 12.19 -3.13
N MET A 897 8.51 11.76 -1.90
CA MET A 897 9.14 12.26 -0.68
C MET A 897 10.65 12.02 -0.68
N THR A 898 11.10 10.84 -1.11
CA THR A 898 12.52 10.50 -1.15
C THR A 898 13.24 11.32 -2.21
N ILE A 899 12.66 11.52 -3.39
CA ILE A 899 13.24 12.36 -4.45
C ILE A 899 13.35 13.82 -3.98
N ILE A 900 12.28 14.39 -3.40
CA ILE A 900 12.30 15.76 -2.90
C ILE A 900 13.35 15.92 -1.79
N GLY A 901 13.35 14.98 -0.82
CA GLY A 901 14.26 15.00 0.33
C GLY A 901 15.73 14.72 -0.02
N THR A 902 16.01 14.14 -1.19
CA THR A 902 17.37 13.88 -1.68
C THR A 902 17.86 14.91 -2.69
N MET A 903 17.05 15.22 -3.70
CA MET A 903 17.45 16.05 -4.83
C MET A 903 17.55 17.53 -4.47
N ILE A 904 16.53 18.10 -3.80
CA ILE A 904 16.51 19.54 -3.53
C ILE A 904 17.68 19.95 -2.62
N PRO A 905 17.94 19.29 -1.47
CA PRO A 905 19.04 19.69 -0.62
C PRO A 905 20.41 19.49 -1.28
N THR A 906 20.55 18.42 -2.08
CA THR A 906 21.81 18.15 -2.79
C THR A 906 22.11 19.21 -3.85
N VAL A 907 21.11 19.60 -4.65
CA VAL A 907 21.29 20.57 -5.73
C VAL A 907 21.47 21.99 -5.19
N GLN A 908 20.66 22.38 -4.20
CA GLN A 908 20.59 23.77 -3.72
C GLN A 908 21.57 24.10 -2.58
N PHE A 909 21.88 23.13 -1.71
CA PHE A 909 22.60 23.42 -0.45
C PHE A 909 23.90 22.63 -0.27
N ALA A 910 24.09 21.51 -0.99
CA ALA A 910 25.23 20.61 -0.76
C ALA A 910 26.51 20.97 -1.54
N GLY A 911 26.56 22.13 -2.21
CA GLY A 911 27.74 22.53 -2.96
C GLY A 911 27.73 22.17 -4.44
N LEU A 912 26.61 21.68 -5.00
CA LEU A 912 26.54 21.29 -6.42
C LEU A 912 26.60 22.52 -7.33
N LEU A 913 25.65 23.45 -7.18
CA LEU A 913 25.57 24.71 -7.93
C LEU A 913 26.31 25.84 -7.20
N THR A 914 26.02 26.02 -5.92
CA THR A 914 26.58 27.09 -5.07
C THR A 914 27.46 26.48 -3.99
N PRO A 915 28.74 26.89 -3.86
CA PRO A 915 29.62 26.39 -2.81
C PRO A 915 29.05 26.63 -1.40
N LEU A 916 29.18 25.65 -0.50
CA LEU A 916 28.70 25.77 0.89
C LEU A 916 29.25 27.00 1.61
N SER A 917 30.49 27.39 1.30
CA SER A 917 31.15 28.57 1.88
C SER A 917 30.44 29.88 1.55
N SER A 918 29.73 29.93 0.42
CA SER A 918 29.01 31.11 -0.09
C SER A 918 27.56 31.18 0.40
N LEU A 919 27.05 30.12 1.02
CA LEU A 919 25.70 30.10 1.59
C LEU A 919 25.68 30.78 2.96
N GLU A 920 24.60 31.50 3.22
CA GLU A 920 24.32 32.17 4.49
C GLU A 920 23.02 31.63 5.14
N GLY A 921 22.84 31.90 6.43
CA GLY A 921 21.63 31.57 7.17
C GLY A 921 21.25 30.09 7.14
N ALA A 922 19.95 29.81 6.91
CA ALA A 922 19.38 28.46 6.95
C ALA A 922 19.96 27.54 5.86
N GLY A 923 20.27 28.07 4.67
CA GLY A 923 20.85 27.28 3.57
C GLY A 923 22.20 26.68 3.93
N ARG A 924 23.06 27.46 4.61
CA ARG A 924 24.36 26.99 5.11
C ARG A 924 24.21 25.89 6.17
N PHE A 925 23.26 26.05 7.09
CA PHE A 925 22.99 25.06 8.12
C PHE A 925 22.53 23.73 7.51
N ILE A 926 21.56 23.78 6.60
CA ILE A 926 21.07 22.60 5.87
C ILE A 926 22.24 21.92 5.15
N GLY A 927 23.01 22.67 4.37
CA GLY A 927 24.17 22.14 3.65
C GLY A 927 25.24 21.53 4.56
N ALA A 928 25.50 22.13 5.73
CA ALA A 928 26.50 21.62 6.67
C ALA A 928 26.09 20.30 7.34
N VAL A 929 24.80 20.10 7.61
CA VAL A 929 24.30 18.84 8.20
C VAL A 929 24.12 17.76 7.12
N TYR A 930 23.89 18.16 5.87
CA TYR A 930 23.49 17.23 4.82
C TYR A 930 24.67 16.34 4.35
N PRO A 931 24.53 15.00 4.35
CA PRO A 931 25.64 14.09 4.04
C PRO A 931 26.22 14.22 2.63
N ALA A 932 25.41 14.62 1.65
CA ALA A 932 25.85 14.76 0.26
C ALA A 932 26.97 15.81 0.11
N THR A 933 27.01 16.82 0.97
CA THR A 933 28.01 17.89 0.97
C THR A 933 29.43 17.35 1.12
N TYR A 934 29.59 16.40 2.03
CA TYR A 934 30.88 15.77 2.31
C TYR A 934 31.28 14.82 1.18
N MET A 935 30.33 14.04 0.65
CA MET A 935 30.58 13.13 -0.47
C MET A 935 30.92 13.87 -1.76
N LEU A 936 30.26 15.00 -2.05
CA LEU A 936 30.59 15.87 -3.19
C LEU A 936 32.01 16.42 -3.07
N SER A 937 32.42 16.82 -1.87
CA SER A 937 33.77 17.33 -1.58
C SER A 937 34.83 16.24 -1.77
N ILE A 938 34.58 15.03 -1.26
CA ILE A 938 35.48 13.87 -1.43
C ILE A 938 35.59 13.50 -2.91
N SER A 939 34.46 13.35 -3.61
CA SER A 939 34.42 12.96 -5.02
C SER A 939 35.20 13.95 -5.89
N ARG A 940 34.91 15.25 -5.81
CA ARG A 940 35.66 16.29 -6.55
C ARG A 940 37.14 16.32 -6.16
N GLY A 941 37.46 16.09 -4.88
CA GLY A 941 38.83 16.04 -4.38
C GLY A 941 39.65 14.90 -5.00
N VAL A 942 39.10 13.69 -5.04
CA VAL A 942 39.80 12.51 -5.58
C VAL A 942 39.89 12.57 -7.12
N PHE A 943 38.81 12.97 -7.81
CA PHE A 943 38.81 13.05 -9.28
C PHE A 943 39.69 14.20 -9.80
N ASN A 944 39.56 15.41 -9.23
CA ASN A 944 40.16 16.61 -9.84
C ASN A 944 41.45 17.07 -9.15
N LYS A 945 41.62 16.80 -7.85
CA LYS A 945 42.75 17.32 -7.05
C LYS A 945 43.77 16.25 -6.64
N ALA A 946 43.56 14.99 -7.03
CA ALA A 946 44.41 13.85 -6.70
C ALA A 946 44.59 13.60 -5.17
N LEU A 947 43.56 13.92 -4.39
CA LEU A 947 43.62 13.80 -2.92
C LEU A 947 43.53 12.34 -2.45
N SER A 948 44.09 12.11 -1.26
CA SER A 948 44.13 10.83 -0.57
C SER A 948 43.38 10.88 0.78
N LEU A 949 43.37 9.77 1.53
CA LEU A 949 42.65 9.69 2.81
C LEU A 949 43.14 10.70 3.84
N SER A 950 44.45 10.95 3.90
CA SER A 950 45.05 11.91 4.84
C SER A 950 44.60 13.35 4.59
N ASP A 951 44.26 13.68 3.35
CA ASP A 951 43.85 15.03 2.96
C ASP A 951 42.35 15.26 3.23
N LEU A 952 41.57 14.16 3.31
CA LEU A 952 40.11 14.18 3.32
C LEU A 952 39.48 13.70 4.64
N TYR A 953 40.28 13.41 5.66
CA TYR A 953 39.78 12.85 6.92
C TYR A 953 38.68 13.70 7.57
N SER A 954 38.73 15.02 7.41
CA SER A 954 37.76 15.97 7.96
C SER A 954 36.36 15.82 7.34
N GLN A 955 36.25 15.36 6.08
CA GLN A 955 34.96 15.07 5.46
C GLN A 955 34.42 13.67 5.79
N PHE A 956 35.28 12.72 6.18
CA PHE A 956 34.85 11.36 6.55
C PHE A 956 34.08 11.31 7.87
N TRP A 957 34.47 12.11 8.87
CA TRP A 957 33.86 12.03 10.20
C TRP A 957 32.36 12.40 10.20
N PRO A 958 31.92 13.54 9.62
CA PRO A 958 30.50 13.87 9.55
C PRO A 958 29.69 12.86 8.73
N LEU A 959 30.29 12.32 7.67
CA LEU A 959 29.69 11.31 6.82
C LEU A 959 29.46 9.99 7.59
N ALA A 960 30.47 9.54 8.35
CA ALA A 960 30.37 8.34 9.18
C ALA A 960 29.37 8.52 10.33
N ALA A 961 29.33 9.70 10.96
CA ALA A 961 28.38 10.02 12.03
C ALA A 961 26.92 10.05 11.55
N SER A 962 26.68 10.38 10.27
CA SER A 962 25.33 10.43 9.69
C SER A 962 24.65 9.06 9.64
N ALA A 963 25.41 7.98 9.43
CA ALA A 963 24.87 6.62 9.31
C ALA A 963 24.12 6.14 10.57
N PRO A 964 24.71 6.12 11.78
CA PRO A 964 24.01 5.71 12.99
C PRO A 964 22.88 6.67 13.39
N VAL A 965 22.99 7.97 13.09
CA VAL A 965 21.94 8.95 13.38
C VAL A 965 20.68 8.66 12.56
N ILE A 966 20.83 8.47 11.25
CA ILE A 966 19.70 8.22 10.35
C ILE A 966 19.07 6.85 10.62
N LEU A 967 19.90 5.81 10.84
CA LEU A 967 19.39 4.47 11.19
C LEU A 967 18.71 4.47 12.56
N GLY A 968 19.27 5.15 13.56
CA GLY A 968 18.67 5.31 14.88
C GLY A 968 17.31 6.01 14.83
N ALA A 969 17.23 7.13 14.09
CA ALA A 969 15.98 7.84 13.85
C ALA A 969 14.94 6.95 13.16
N THR A 970 15.36 6.18 12.15
CA THR A 970 14.50 5.22 11.44
C THR A 970 13.95 4.14 12.37
N ILE A 971 14.80 3.54 13.22
CA ILE A 971 14.39 2.50 14.18
C ILE A 971 13.38 3.05 15.20
N LEU A 972 13.58 4.30 15.63
CA LEU A 972 12.71 4.98 16.60
C LEU A 972 11.34 5.32 15.99
N LEU A 973 11.32 5.83 14.76
CA LEU A 973 10.11 6.24 14.05
C LEU A 973 9.33 5.05 13.44
N LEU A 974 10.00 3.96 13.12
CA LEU A 974 9.35 2.75 12.63
C LEU A 974 8.51 2.13 13.74
N LYS A 975 7.19 2.33 13.71
CA LYS A 975 6.27 1.73 14.68
C LYS A 975 6.26 0.19 14.54
N LYS A 976 6.27 -0.53 15.67
CA LYS A 976 6.16 -2.01 15.71
C LYS A 976 4.70 -2.50 15.71
N GLN A 977 3.74 -1.58 15.68
CA GLN A 977 2.31 -1.86 15.80
C GLN A 977 1.57 -0.89 14.86
N GLU A 978 0.50 -1.39 14.24
CA GLU A 978 -0.45 -0.54 13.53
C GLU A 978 -1.20 0.32 14.56
N ARG A 979 -1.22 1.64 14.36
CA ARG A 979 -2.13 2.56 15.04
C ARG A 979 -3.19 3.01 14.04
#